data_AF-A0A672GKG4-F1
#
_entry.id   AF-A0A672GKG4-F1
#
_cell.length_a   1.000
_cell.length_b   1.000
_cell.length_c   1.000
_cell.angle_alpha   90.00
_cell.angle_beta   90.00
_cell.angle_gamma   90.00
#
_symmetry.space_group_name_H-M   'P 1'
#
loop_
_entity.id
_entity.type
_entity.pdbx_description
1 polymer ?
#
loop_
_entity_poly.entity_id
_entity_poly.type
_entity_poly.pdbx_seq_one_letter_code
_entity_poly.pdbx_strand_id
1 'polypeptide(L)'
;CVCVCVCCGGVLDASEPGYITSPGYPLEYPSHQNCHWIITAPEPSQRIVLNFNPHFEIERLDCKYDFIEIRDGISDTADVLGRHCSNIAPAPIISSGPSLQIRFVSDYAHQGAGFSLRYEIFKTGSEFCFRNFTSPSGMIESPGFPDKYPHNLECSYMIIAPPHMDIALTFLTFDLENDPLLVGEGDCKYDWLDVWDGLPQVSPLIGRYCGTKIPPEIQSSSGLLSLSFHTDMAVAKDGFSARYNMTHKEVSDSFHCSMALGMESGKISDDQISASTTFYDNRWLSRQARLNNDDNAWTPAEDSNKEYIQVDLHFLKVLTGIATQGAVSKETQKSYFVTTFKLEVSTNGEDWMVYRHGKNHKIFHANTDPAEVVLNRVPQPVLARFVRIRPQTWKNGIALRFELYGCQITDAPCSDLQGLLSGLLPDAQISASSSRDMVWSPGAARLVASRSGWFPAPAQPLAGEEWLQVDLGVPKTVRGVITQGARGGDAGGGAATENRAFVRKYKVAYSVNGKEWNFIMDVKTSLPKIFEGNTHYDTPELRHFEETVAQYVRLYPERWSPAGIGMRVEILGCDLPGRTLLPDRSLCTPSARRPATAPPSDSACDFDRDLCGWTHDPNAPLLWSLHSHGDYLYLDAGLKTEQQQARLLSPAVAADTGPLCLSFSYQLWGEAQGHLRVLLRDAHGEETVLWTLRDDQGPVWREGRTILPRSPKDFQVVMEGFFVHGTRGHIWIDNIHMSSSLQFPEWSTASPSSDPPVTRVSEKDNSWLYTLDPILVTIIVMSSLGVLLGAVCAGLLLYCTCSYSGLSSRSSTTLENYNFELYDGLKHKVKLNQQRCCTEA
;
A
#
# COMPACT_ATOMS: atom_id res chain seq x y z
N CYS A 1 52.77 -14.49 42.88
CA CYS A 1 51.99 -13.56 42.04
C CYS A 1 50.52 -13.81 42.32
N VAL A 2 49.79 -12.79 42.76
CA VAL A 2 48.34 -12.87 42.95
C VAL A 2 47.72 -12.79 41.55
N CYS A 3 47.13 -13.88 41.06
CA CYS A 3 46.28 -13.81 39.85
C CYS A 3 45.04 -13.01 40.20
N VAL A 4 44.97 -11.76 39.73
CA VAL A 4 43.72 -11.01 39.71
C VAL A 4 42.88 -11.61 38.59
N CYS A 5 41.90 -12.44 38.94
CA CYS A 5 40.86 -12.85 38.00
C CYS A 5 40.01 -11.60 37.72
N VAL A 6 40.13 -11.02 36.53
CA VAL A 6 39.27 -9.91 36.13
C VAL A 6 37.91 -10.51 35.80
N CYS A 7 36.95 -10.40 36.71
CA CYS A 7 35.57 -10.80 36.42
C CYS A 7 35.03 -9.92 35.28
N CYS A 8 34.65 -10.54 34.16
CA CYS A 8 34.03 -9.87 33.03
C CYS A 8 32.63 -10.44 32.77
N GLY A 9 31.68 -9.56 32.48
CA GLY A 9 30.26 -9.92 32.36
C GLY A 9 29.37 -9.26 33.42
N GLY A 10 28.07 -9.39 33.25
CA GLY A 10 27.06 -8.85 34.18
C GLY A 10 25.71 -8.58 33.54
N VAL A 11 24.72 -8.25 34.36
CA VAL A 11 23.40 -7.78 33.91
C VAL A 11 23.42 -6.26 33.91
N LEU A 12 23.03 -5.65 32.79
CA LEU A 12 23.06 -4.22 32.55
C LEU A 12 21.66 -3.72 32.20
N ASP A 13 21.28 -2.58 32.77
CA ASP A 13 20.03 -1.90 32.46
C ASP A 13 20.27 -0.88 31.35
N ALA A 14 19.43 -0.93 30.30
CA ALA A 14 19.50 -0.02 29.16
C ALA A 14 18.79 1.33 29.39
N SER A 15 18.25 1.58 30.58
CA SER A 15 17.59 2.86 30.94
C SER A 15 18.45 4.09 30.64
N GLU A 16 19.77 3.99 30.80
CA GLU A 16 20.75 4.97 30.35
C GLU A 16 21.73 4.33 29.34
N PRO A 17 22.22 5.09 28.35
CA PRO A 17 23.17 4.56 27.38
C PRO A 17 24.51 4.19 28.05
N GLY A 18 25.02 3.00 27.75
CA GLY A 18 26.23 2.47 28.37
C GLY A 18 27.22 1.87 27.37
N TYR A 19 28.38 1.45 27.88
CA TYR A 19 29.44 0.84 27.07
C TYR A 19 29.82 -0.55 27.60
N ILE A 20 30.12 -1.46 26.68
CA ILE A 20 30.69 -2.78 26.96
C ILE A 20 31.98 -2.90 26.15
N THR A 21 33.04 -3.35 26.80
CA THR A 21 34.33 -3.58 26.15
C THR A 21 34.90 -4.94 26.51
N SER A 22 35.75 -5.49 25.65
CA SER A 22 36.61 -6.60 26.04
C SER A 22 37.51 -6.18 27.22
N PRO A 23 37.88 -7.10 28.13
CA PRO A 23 38.77 -6.77 29.24
C PRO A 23 40.11 -6.21 28.73
N GLY A 24 40.52 -5.05 29.21
CA GLY A 24 41.78 -4.41 28.81
C GLY A 24 41.71 -3.51 27.59
N TYR A 25 40.58 -3.42 26.87
CA TYR A 25 40.42 -2.55 25.70
C TYR A 25 40.87 -1.09 26.00
N PRO A 26 41.66 -0.44 25.12
CA PRO A 26 42.06 -0.86 23.76
C PRO A 26 43.37 -1.69 23.71
N LEU A 27 43.88 -2.17 24.84
CA LEU A 27 45.01 -3.12 24.88
C LEU A 27 44.53 -4.54 24.54
N GLU A 28 45.49 -5.43 24.27
CA GLU A 28 45.20 -6.83 23.97
C GLU A 28 44.34 -7.49 25.07
N TYR A 29 43.23 -8.12 24.67
CA TYR A 29 42.37 -8.82 25.62
C TYR A 29 43.09 -10.06 26.19
N PRO A 30 42.83 -10.50 27.43
CA PRO A 30 43.49 -11.69 27.99
C PRO A 30 43.11 -13.00 27.29
N SER A 31 43.96 -14.02 27.39
CA SER A 31 43.64 -15.39 26.98
C SER A 31 42.62 -16.07 27.92
N HIS A 32 41.96 -17.10 27.43
CA HIS A 32 41.00 -17.95 28.16
C HIS A 32 39.83 -17.19 28.81
N GLN A 33 39.31 -16.18 28.14
CA GLN A 33 38.16 -15.41 28.62
C GLN A 33 36.85 -16.02 28.13
N ASN A 34 35.82 -15.90 28.98
CA ASN A 34 34.46 -16.28 28.64
C ASN A 34 33.53 -15.32 29.38
N CYS A 35 33.31 -14.15 28.79
CA CYS A 35 32.54 -13.06 29.37
C CYS A 35 31.10 -13.12 28.86
N HIS A 36 30.14 -12.88 29.76
CA HIS A 36 28.70 -12.92 29.45
C HIS A 36 28.01 -11.67 29.95
N TRP A 37 27.36 -10.93 29.06
CA TRP A 37 26.53 -9.78 29.41
C TRP A 37 25.09 -10.01 29.01
N ILE A 38 24.17 -9.58 29.85
CA ILE A 38 22.74 -9.52 29.54
C ILE A 38 22.33 -8.06 29.67
N ILE A 39 21.78 -7.49 28.60
CA ILE A 39 21.25 -6.13 28.60
C ILE A 39 19.73 -6.25 28.62
N THR A 40 19.08 -5.56 29.55
CA THR A 40 17.62 -5.55 29.68
C THR A 40 17.10 -4.11 29.61
N ALA A 41 16.03 -3.90 28.83
CA ALA A 41 15.28 -2.65 28.83
C ALA A 41 14.26 -2.63 29.99
N PRO A 42 13.92 -1.45 30.53
CA PRO A 42 12.98 -1.32 31.64
C PRO A 42 11.53 -1.67 31.24
N GLU A 43 11.13 -1.44 29.98
CA GLU A 43 9.79 -1.74 29.48
C GLU A 43 9.80 -2.88 28.44
N PRO A 44 8.78 -3.76 28.43
CA PRO A 44 8.72 -4.90 27.50
C PRO A 44 8.56 -4.52 26.02
N SER A 45 8.03 -3.33 25.73
CA SER A 45 7.83 -2.79 24.39
C SER A 45 9.11 -2.18 23.80
N GLN A 46 10.10 -1.89 24.64
CA GLN A 46 11.34 -1.27 24.23
C GLN A 46 12.28 -2.30 23.62
N ARG A 47 13.06 -1.85 22.63
CA ARG A 47 14.12 -2.64 22.00
C ARG A 47 15.47 -2.01 22.34
N ILE A 48 16.55 -2.74 22.13
CA ILE A 48 17.92 -2.32 22.42
C ILE A 48 18.70 -2.29 21.12
N VAL A 49 19.46 -1.23 20.89
CA VAL A 49 20.39 -1.12 19.77
C VAL A 49 21.84 -1.19 20.27
N LEU A 50 22.68 -1.94 19.56
CA LEU A 50 24.11 -2.08 19.80
C LEU A 50 24.90 -1.43 18.67
N ASN A 51 25.76 -0.47 19.02
CA ASN A 51 26.63 0.24 18.09
C ASN A 51 28.09 -0.08 18.39
N PHE A 52 28.78 -0.73 17.45
CA PHE A 52 30.19 -1.10 17.61
C PHE A 52 31.14 0.05 17.26
N ASN A 53 32.21 0.21 18.03
CA ASN A 53 33.30 1.11 17.69
C ASN A 53 34.06 0.54 16.48
N PRO A 54 34.36 1.35 15.43
CA PRO A 54 35.16 0.91 14.29
C PRO A 54 36.54 0.35 14.64
N HIS A 55 37.11 0.72 15.79
CA HIS A 55 38.32 0.10 16.33
C HIS A 55 37.98 -1.25 16.97
N PHE A 56 37.93 -2.28 16.11
CA PHE A 56 37.55 -3.66 16.43
C PHE A 56 38.62 -4.61 15.89
N GLU A 57 39.15 -5.48 16.74
CA GLU A 57 40.19 -6.45 16.38
C GLU A 57 40.10 -7.71 17.24
N ILE A 58 39.59 -8.79 16.65
CA ILE A 58 39.48 -10.13 17.24
C ILE A 58 40.07 -11.14 16.25
N GLU A 59 40.68 -12.23 16.75
CA GLU A 59 41.36 -13.22 15.91
C GLU A 59 40.52 -13.70 14.70
N ARG A 60 41.13 -13.69 13.50
CA ARG A 60 40.41 -13.82 12.21
C ARG A 60 40.09 -15.26 11.77
N LEU A 61 40.51 -16.30 12.49
CA LEU A 61 40.43 -17.72 12.07
C LEU A 61 39.00 -18.28 12.08
N ASP A 62 38.14 -17.81 11.16
CA ASP A 62 36.74 -18.19 10.95
C ASP A 62 35.87 -18.15 12.23
N CYS A 63 36.24 -17.27 13.18
CA CYS A 63 35.57 -17.08 14.47
C CYS A 63 35.44 -18.38 15.27
N LYS A 64 36.40 -19.30 15.09
CA LYS A 64 36.40 -20.62 15.71
C LYS A 64 37.01 -20.61 17.11
N TYR A 65 38.00 -19.76 17.33
CA TYR A 65 38.75 -19.65 18.59
C TYR A 65 38.23 -18.44 19.37
N ASP A 66 38.49 -17.23 18.86
CA ASP A 66 38.03 -15.99 19.48
C ASP A 66 36.84 -15.39 18.73
N PHE A 67 35.79 -15.02 19.46
CA PHE A 67 34.60 -14.41 18.88
C PHE A 67 33.76 -13.63 19.88
N ILE A 68 32.99 -12.68 19.36
CA ILE A 68 31.83 -12.12 20.04
C ILE A 68 30.55 -12.66 19.39
N GLU A 69 29.63 -13.14 20.21
CA GLU A 69 28.33 -13.66 19.80
C GLU A 69 27.22 -12.82 20.44
N ILE A 70 26.24 -12.42 19.64
CA ILE A 70 25.09 -11.64 20.07
C ILE A 70 23.84 -12.47 19.82
N ARG A 71 23.01 -12.62 20.87
CA ARG A 71 21.76 -13.39 20.86
C ARG A 71 20.58 -12.52 21.25
N ASP A 72 19.44 -12.80 20.63
CA ASP A 72 18.20 -12.06 20.80
C ASP A 72 17.36 -12.61 21.96
N GLY A 73 17.67 -12.20 23.18
CA GLY A 73 17.00 -12.62 24.40
C GLY A 73 17.95 -12.81 25.57
N ILE A 74 17.49 -13.50 26.61
CA ILE A 74 18.22 -13.75 27.87
C ILE A 74 18.78 -15.19 27.94
N SER A 75 18.27 -16.10 27.12
CA SER A 75 18.61 -17.53 27.15
C SER A 75 19.79 -17.87 26.25
N ASP A 76 20.64 -18.82 26.68
CA ASP A 76 21.71 -19.41 25.86
C ASP A 76 21.19 -20.13 24.59
N THR A 77 19.88 -20.41 24.53
CA THR A 77 19.19 -20.99 23.37
C THR A 77 18.54 -19.96 22.46
N ALA A 78 18.63 -18.66 22.79
CA ALA A 78 18.06 -17.59 21.99
C ALA A 78 18.72 -17.48 20.61
N ASP A 79 17.97 -16.93 19.65
CA ASP A 79 18.40 -16.79 18.26
C ASP A 79 19.68 -15.99 18.15
N VAL A 80 20.64 -16.50 17.38
CA VAL A 80 21.94 -15.84 17.18
C VAL A 80 21.77 -14.76 16.11
N LEU A 81 21.83 -13.49 16.52
CA LEU A 81 21.82 -12.35 15.61
C LEU A 81 23.11 -12.25 14.80
N GLY A 82 24.22 -12.68 15.41
CA GLY A 82 25.50 -12.77 14.70
C GLY A 82 26.64 -13.26 15.58
N ARG A 83 27.63 -13.90 14.93
CA ARG A 83 28.93 -14.21 15.51
C ARG A 83 30.00 -13.48 14.70
N HIS A 84 30.84 -12.71 15.37
CA HIS A 84 31.78 -11.80 14.74
C HIS A 84 33.20 -11.96 15.30
N CYS A 85 34.16 -11.84 14.40
CA CYS A 85 35.60 -11.79 14.62
C CYS A 85 36.25 -11.06 13.42
N SER A 86 37.57 -10.90 13.38
CA SER A 86 38.33 -10.09 12.40
C SER A 86 38.50 -8.62 12.82
N ASN A 87 38.90 -7.78 11.85
CA ASN A 87 39.25 -6.38 12.03
C ASN A 87 38.14 -5.44 11.50
N ILE A 88 36.92 -5.97 11.29
CA ILE A 88 35.77 -5.24 10.77
C ILE A 88 34.68 -5.28 11.83
N ALA A 89 34.30 -4.10 12.33
CA ALA A 89 33.20 -3.97 13.28
C ALA A 89 31.87 -4.40 12.63
N PRO A 90 30.98 -5.10 13.36
CA PRO A 90 29.63 -5.41 12.89
C PRO A 90 28.79 -4.15 12.60
N ALA A 91 27.81 -4.28 11.71
CA ALA A 91 26.77 -3.26 11.55
C ALA A 91 25.94 -3.14 12.85
N PRO A 92 25.24 -2.01 13.08
CA PRO A 92 24.36 -1.86 14.23
C PRO A 92 23.35 -3.00 14.33
N ILE A 93 23.21 -3.58 15.53
CA ILE A 93 22.33 -4.72 15.80
C ILE A 93 21.17 -4.24 16.68
N ILE A 94 19.93 -4.53 16.27
CA ILE A 94 18.71 -4.18 17.00
C ILE A 94 18.05 -5.47 17.49
N SER A 95 17.64 -5.51 18.76
CA SER A 95 16.91 -6.64 19.33
C SER A 95 15.46 -6.70 18.82
N SER A 96 14.88 -7.91 18.76
CA SER A 96 13.44 -8.05 18.52
C SER A 96 12.61 -7.76 19.78
N GLY A 97 13.17 -8.02 20.97
CA GLY A 97 12.54 -7.83 22.28
C GLY A 97 13.33 -6.94 23.24
N PRO A 98 12.97 -6.92 24.55
CA PRO A 98 13.55 -6.02 25.54
C PRO A 98 14.89 -6.51 26.11
N SER A 99 15.52 -7.52 25.52
CA SER A 99 16.74 -8.10 26.08
C SER A 99 17.69 -8.64 25.02
N LEU A 100 18.99 -8.50 25.28
CA LEU A 100 20.06 -9.05 24.45
C LEU A 100 21.09 -9.75 25.34
N GLN A 101 21.64 -10.85 24.83
CA GLN A 101 22.75 -11.56 25.45
C GLN A 101 23.98 -11.43 24.56
N ILE A 102 25.10 -11.04 25.17
CA ILE A 102 26.39 -10.88 24.50
C ILE A 102 27.39 -11.82 25.17
N ARG A 103 28.07 -12.62 24.37
CA ARG A 103 29.09 -13.57 24.82
C ARG A 103 30.40 -13.34 24.10
N PHE A 104 31.47 -13.11 24.84
CA PHE A 104 32.83 -13.01 24.30
C PHE A 104 33.66 -14.19 24.78
N VAL A 105 34.32 -14.87 23.85
CA VAL A 105 35.18 -16.03 24.13
C VAL A 105 36.57 -15.76 23.55
N SER A 106 37.62 -16.06 24.33
CA SER A 106 39.00 -16.12 23.85
C SER A 106 39.70 -17.44 24.22
N ASP A 107 40.62 -17.89 23.37
CA ASP A 107 41.39 -19.12 23.53
C ASP A 107 42.76 -18.88 24.21
N TYR A 108 43.72 -19.82 24.08
CA TYR A 108 45.03 -19.74 24.73
C TYR A 108 46.07 -18.87 24.00
N ALA A 109 45.83 -18.42 22.77
CA ALA A 109 46.82 -17.76 21.92
C ALA A 109 46.22 -16.58 21.11
N HIS A 110 47.08 -15.79 20.47
CA HIS A 110 46.70 -14.77 19.47
C HIS A 110 45.59 -13.78 19.90
N GLN A 111 45.95 -12.83 20.76
CA GLN A 111 45.06 -11.75 21.20
C GLN A 111 45.13 -10.53 20.26
N GLY A 112 44.07 -9.72 20.24
CA GLY A 112 43.99 -8.45 19.52
C GLY A 112 43.45 -7.32 20.41
N ALA A 113 43.34 -6.10 19.89
CA ALA A 113 42.85 -4.94 20.67
C ALA A 113 41.44 -5.14 21.26
N GLY A 114 40.64 -6.03 20.69
CA GLY A 114 39.32 -6.42 21.17
C GLY A 114 38.19 -5.57 20.62
N PHE A 115 37.16 -5.32 21.42
CA PHE A 115 35.98 -4.57 20.99
C PHE A 115 35.50 -3.57 22.04
N SER A 116 34.81 -2.54 21.54
CA SER A 116 33.99 -1.63 22.34
C SER A 116 32.66 -1.43 21.63
N LEU A 117 31.56 -1.52 22.37
CA LEU A 117 30.22 -1.25 21.85
C LEU A 117 29.45 -0.35 22.81
N ARG A 118 28.53 0.44 22.26
CA ARG A 118 27.57 1.27 23.00
C ARG A 118 26.19 0.63 22.89
N TYR A 119 25.50 0.47 24.01
CA TYR A 119 24.10 0.02 24.04
C TYR A 119 23.19 1.16 24.51
N GLU A 120 22.00 1.23 23.94
CA GLU A 120 20.94 2.17 24.34
C GLU A 120 19.56 1.64 23.94
N ILE A 121 18.50 2.18 24.55
CA ILE A 121 17.13 1.89 24.14
C ILE A 121 16.90 2.42 22.72
N PHE A 122 16.44 1.54 21.84
CA PHE A 122 15.96 1.88 20.51
C PHE A 122 14.61 2.58 20.63
N LYS A 123 14.63 3.92 20.66
CA LYS A 123 13.44 4.76 20.73
C LYS A 123 12.68 4.69 19.42
N THR A 124 11.60 3.90 19.36
CA THR A 124 10.76 3.79 18.16
C THR A 124 9.71 4.91 18.05
N GLY A 125 9.42 5.67 19.11
CA GLY A 125 8.37 6.71 19.10
C GLY A 125 6.98 6.24 18.63
N SER A 126 6.79 4.94 18.47
CA SER A 126 5.73 4.30 17.69
C SER A 126 4.40 4.19 18.46
N GLU A 127 4.45 4.42 19.77
CA GLU A 127 3.29 4.29 20.65
C GLU A 127 2.23 5.38 20.41
N PHE A 128 2.62 6.53 19.81
CA PHE A 128 1.73 7.66 19.50
C PHE A 128 1.53 7.93 18.00
N CYS A 129 2.11 7.08 17.15
CA CYS A 129 2.21 7.32 15.71
C CYS A 129 0.92 6.98 14.93
N PHE A 130 0.13 6.02 15.41
CA PHE A 130 -1.09 5.56 14.72
C PHE A 130 -2.32 6.11 15.43
N ARG A 131 -3.00 7.10 14.83
CA ARG A 131 -4.19 7.73 15.45
C ARG A 131 -5.31 7.95 14.45
N ASN A 132 -6.53 7.61 14.88
CA ASN A 132 -7.75 7.84 14.11
C ASN A 132 -8.54 9.01 14.72
N PHE A 133 -9.00 9.91 13.85
CA PHE A 133 -9.70 11.12 14.21
C PHE A 133 -11.12 11.09 13.64
N THR A 134 -12.10 11.02 14.54
CA THR A 134 -13.54 11.00 14.21
C THR A 134 -14.29 12.20 14.78
N SER A 135 -13.62 13.02 15.60
CA SER A 135 -14.22 14.24 16.17
C SER A 135 -14.38 15.31 15.08
N PRO A 136 -15.41 16.18 15.12
CA PRO A 136 -15.65 17.18 14.07
C PRO A 136 -14.49 18.16 13.83
N SER A 137 -13.66 18.41 14.83
CA SER A 137 -12.42 19.17 14.69
C SER A 137 -11.37 18.63 15.64
N GLY A 138 -10.10 18.86 15.33
CA GLY A 138 -8.99 18.44 16.17
C GLY A 138 -7.65 18.95 15.66
N MET A 139 -6.60 18.66 16.44
CA MET A 139 -5.21 18.97 16.08
C MET A 139 -4.43 17.67 15.89
N ILE A 140 -3.53 17.68 14.90
CA ILE A 140 -2.63 16.61 14.54
C ILE A 140 -1.22 17.19 14.60
N GLU A 141 -0.37 16.57 15.40
CA GLU A 141 0.96 17.08 15.69
C GLU A 141 1.98 15.95 15.59
N SER A 142 3.20 16.29 15.19
CA SER A 142 4.32 15.36 15.24
C SER A 142 4.61 14.90 16.68
N PRO A 143 5.07 13.66 16.91
CA PRO A 143 5.33 13.17 18.26
C PRO A 143 6.36 14.05 18.99
N GLY A 144 6.00 14.53 20.19
CA GLY A 144 6.86 15.39 21.00
C GLY A 144 6.75 16.89 20.71
N PHE A 145 5.90 17.33 19.77
CA PHE A 145 5.72 18.75 19.47
C PHE A 145 5.38 19.58 20.74
N PRO A 146 5.98 20.77 20.95
CA PRO A 146 6.85 21.54 20.04
C PRO A 146 8.35 21.18 20.10
N ASP A 147 8.74 20.17 20.86
CA ASP A 147 10.11 19.66 20.83
C ASP A 147 10.37 18.89 19.52
N LYS A 148 11.65 18.64 19.24
CA LYS A 148 12.06 17.94 18.02
C LYS A 148 11.50 16.54 17.93
N TYR A 149 11.04 16.16 16.74
CA TYR A 149 10.49 14.82 16.52
C TYR A 149 11.57 13.72 16.66
N PRO A 150 11.19 12.51 17.12
CA PRO A 150 12.08 11.35 17.11
C PRO A 150 12.53 10.91 15.71
N HIS A 151 13.68 10.23 15.65
CA HIS A 151 14.23 9.58 14.46
C HIS A 151 13.52 8.24 14.18
N ASN A 152 13.56 7.78 12.92
CA ASN A 152 13.02 6.49 12.45
C ASN A 152 11.52 6.30 12.76
N LEU A 153 10.75 7.37 12.65
CA LEU A 153 9.30 7.32 12.82
C LEU A 153 8.62 6.85 11.54
N GLU A 154 7.60 6.03 11.72
CA GLU A 154 6.60 5.72 10.71
C GLU A 154 5.22 5.93 11.35
N CYS A 155 4.68 7.14 11.21
CA CYS A 155 3.39 7.50 11.77
C CYS A 155 2.29 7.57 10.70
N SER A 156 1.07 7.19 11.09
CA SER A 156 -0.11 7.30 10.24
C SER A 156 -1.28 7.91 11.00
N TYR A 157 -1.79 9.03 10.49
CA TYR A 157 -2.94 9.75 11.03
C TYR A 157 -4.10 9.65 10.05
N MET A 158 -5.24 9.13 10.50
CA MET A 158 -6.42 8.96 9.64
C MET A 158 -7.58 9.82 10.14
N ILE A 159 -8.08 10.72 9.30
CA ILE A 159 -9.26 11.55 9.58
C ILE A 159 -10.46 10.93 8.87
N ILE A 160 -11.43 10.42 9.63
CA ILE A 160 -12.60 9.73 9.13
C ILE A 160 -13.81 10.65 9.28
N ALA A 161 -14.32 11.15 8.16
CA ALA A 161 -15.51 12.00 8.14
C ALA A 161 -16.79 11.15 8.02
N PRO A 162 -17.86 11.49 8.76
CA PRO A 162 -19.19 10.97 8.49
C PRO A 162 -19.67 11.31 7.07
N PRO A 163 -20.69 10.59 6.55
CA PRO A 163 -21.33 10.93 5.28
C PRO A 163 -21.77 12.39 5.22
N HIS A 164 -21.66 13.02 4.05
CA HIS A 164 -22.01 14.42 3.79
C HIS A 164 -21.20 15.45 4.59
N MET A 165 -19.97 15.12 4.99
CA MET A 165 -19.02 16.08 5.55
C MET A 165 -17.77 16.19 4.67
N ASP A 166 -17.30 17.41 4.48
CA ASP A 166 -16.01 17.72 3.85
C ASP A 166 -14.96 17.95 4.94
N ILE A 167 -13.73 17.48 4.70
CA ILE A 167 -12.58 17.63 5.60
C ILE A 167 -11.72 18.80 5.10
N ALA A 168 -11.54 19.82 5.92
CA ALA A 168 -10.57 20.89 5.70
C ALA A 168 -9.37 20.70 6.64
N LEU A 169 -8.17 20.52 6.07
CA LEU A 169 -6.90 20.39 6.79
C LEU A 169 -6.06 21.66 6.56
N THR A 170 -5.63 22.27 7.67
CA THR A 170 -4.84 23.51 7.69
C THR A 170 -3.57 23.31 8.53
N PHE A 171 -2.40 23.58 7.95
CA PHE A 171 -1.13 23.54 8.67
C PHE A 171 -0.88 24.87 9.40
N LEU A 172 -0.53 24.80 10.67
CA LEU A 172 -0.20 25.96 11.51
C LEU A 172 1.31 26.20 11.52
N THR A 173 2.08 25.13 11.70
CA THR A 173 3.55 25.11 11.68
C THR A 173 4.04 23.90 10.89
N PHE A 174 5.18 24.06 10.21
CA PHE A 174 5.79 23.00 9.42
C PHE A 174 7.30 23.24 9.28
N ASP A 175 8.10 22.37 9.87
CA ASP A 175 9.56 22.36 9.76
C ASP A 175 10.07 20.92 9.83
N LEU A 176 10.40 20.34 8.67
CA LEU A 176 10.99 19.01 8.52
C LEU A 176 12.37 19.10 7.86
N GLU A 177 13.19 18.07 8.00
CA GLU A 177 14.45 17.99 7.27
C GLU A 177 14.23 18.09 5.75
N ASN A 178 15.12 18.80 5.06
CA ASN A 178 15.17 18.88 3.60
C ASN A 178 16.54 18.48 3.08
N ASP A 179 16.63 18.13 1.79
CA ASP A 179 17.91 17.83 1.13
C ASP A 179 18.75 19.12 1.03
N PRO A 180 19.89 19.24 1.76
CA PRO A 180 20.67 20.48 1.79
C PRO A 180 21.41 20.77 0.48
N LEU A 181 21.48 19.80 -0.44
CA LEU A 181 22.19 19.92 -1.72
C LEU A 181 21.30 20.45 -2.85
N LEU A 182 20.00 20.58 -2.63
CA LEU A 182 19.05 21.10 -3.62
C LEU A 182 18.47 22.44 -3.16
N VAL A 183 18.88 23.52 -3.83
CA VAL A 183 18.24 24.84 -3.71
C VAL A 183 16.95 24.81 -4.56
N GLY A 184 15.93 24.07 -4.10
CA GLY A 184 14.66 23.87 -4.82
C GLY A 184 13.73 22.86 -4.13
N GLU A 185 12.62 22.49 -4.78
CA GLU A 185 11.77 21.36 -4.38
C GLU A 185 12.55 20.05 -4.55
N GLY A 186 13.42 19.74 -3.57
CA GLY A 186 14.09 18.45 -3.50
C GLY A 186 13.08 17.33 -3.24
N ASP A 187 13.40 16.10 -3.65
CA ASP A 187 12.50 14.93 -3.61
C ASP A 187 12.10 14.46 -2.18
N CYS A 188 12.26 15.29 -1.14
CA CYS A 188 11.96 14.99 0.26
C CYS A 188 12.44 13.59 0.66
N LYS A 189 13.76 13.38 0.53
CA LYS A 189 14.38 12.05 0.62
C LYS A 189 14.62 11.55 2.05
N TYR A 190 14.74 12.47 3.00
CA TYR A 190 15.09 12.17 4.39
C TYR A 190 13.82 12.11 5.24
N ASP A 191 13.29 13.27 5.61
CA ASP A 191 12.03 13.39 6.34
C ASP A 191 10.92 13.93 5.44
N TRP A 192 9.73 13.35 5.52
CA TRP A 192 8.60 13.82 4.72
C TRP A 192 7.25 13.50 5.35
N LEU A 193 6.27 14.31 4.95
CA LEU A 193 4.86 14.11 5.24
C LEU A 193 4.11 13.89 3.92
N ASP A 194 3.59 12.68 3.73
CA ASP A 194 2.70 12.34 2.61
C ASP A 194 1.25 12.56 3.02
N VAL A 195 0.47 13.23 2.19
CA VAL A 195 -0.98 13.41 2.39
C VAL A 195 -1.76 12.67 1.31
N TRP A 196 -2.71 11.83 1.71
CA TRP A 196 -3.44 10.90 0.87
C TRP A 196 -4.95 11.19 0.88
N ASP A 197 -5.59 11.18 -0.29
CA ASP A 197 -7.05 11.31 -0.42
C ASP A 197 -7.77 9.96 -0.20
N GLY A 198 -7.51 9.34 0.95
CA GLY A 198 -7.99 8.02 1.32
C GLY A 198 -6.96 7.24 2.13
N LEU A 199 -6.95 5.92 2.01
CA LEU A 199 -5.98 5.04 2.67
C LEU A 199 -4.57 5.24 2.10
N PRO A 200 -3.52 5.27 2.95
CA PRO A 200 -2.13 5.34 2.50
C PRO A 200 -1.79 4.19 1.55
N GLN A 201 -0.96 4.45 0.53
CA GLN A 201 -0.52 3.49 -0.50
C GLN A 201 -1.62 2.88 -1.38
N VAL A 202 -2.91 3.11 -1.08
CA VAL A 202 -4.06 2.64 -1.87
C VAL A 202 -4.69 3.77 -2.67
N SER A 203 -4.81 4.96 -2.07
CA SER A 203 -5.43 6.14 -2.67
C SER A 203 -4.41 7.07 -3.36
N PRO A 204 -4.84 8.03 -4.19
CA PRO A 204 -3.93 8.96 -4.83
C PRO A 204 -3.21 9.85 -3.82
N LEU A 205 -1.88 10.00 -3.99
CA LEU A 205 -1.07 10.96 -3.22
C LEU A 205 -1.47 12.39 -3.62
N ILE A 206 -1.88 13.21 -2.66
CA ILE A 206 -2.13 14.64 -2.88
C ILE A 206 -0.80 15.35 -3.06
N GLY A 207 0.11 15.17 -2.10
CA GLY A 207 1.45 15.75 -2.14
C GLY A 207 2.37 15.16 -1.07
N ARG A 208 3.67 15.28 -1.33
CA ARG A 208 4.75 15.00 -0.39
C ARG A 208 5.37 16.32 0.03
N TYR A 209 5.48 16.55 1.34
CA TYR A 209 5.93 17.81 1.90
C TYR A 209 7.14 17.62 2.82
N CYS A 210 8.12 18.52 2.74
CA CYS A 210 9.30 18.58 3.62
C CYS A 210 9.86 20.01 3.65
N GLY A 211 10.87 20.26 4.49
CA GLY A 211 11.44 21.59 4.68
C GLY A 211 10.57 22.52 5.53
N THR A 212 10.73 23.83 5.32
CA THR A 212 10.11 24.90 6.14
C THR A 212 8.88 25.54 5.50
N LYS A 213 8.50 25.11 4.30
CA LYS A 213 7.37 25.69 3.56
C LYS A 213 6.08 25.06 4.04
N ILE A 214 5.18 25.88 4.58
CA ILE A 214 3.88 25.44 5.08
C ILE A 214 3.01 24.94 3.90
N PRO A 215 2.51 23.70 3.94
CA PRO A 215 1.63 23.19 2.88
C PRO A 215 0.32 23.99 2.77
N PRO A 216 -0.25 24.11 1.55
CA PRO A 216 -1.52 24.81 1.34
C PRO A 216 -2.69 24.09 2.04
N GLU A 217 -3.81 24.80 2.22
CA GLU A 217 -5.05 24.21 2.76
C GLU A 217 -5.56 23.10 1.82
N ILE A 218 -5.93 21.96 2.42
CA ILE A 218 -6.43 20.78 1.70
C ILE A 218 -7.89 20.57 2.07
N GLN A 219 -8.76 20.54 1.05
CA GLN A 219 -10.19 20.29 1.20
C GLN A 219 -10.58 18.99 0.49
N SER A 220 -10.79 17.92 1.26
CA SER A 220 -11.19 16.61 0.75
C SER A 220 -12.68 16.34 0.98
N SER A 221 -13.33 15.78 -0.04
CA SER A 221 -14.73 15.33 -0.01
C SER A 221 -14.85 13.80 -0.16
N SER A 222 -13.76 13.05 0.03
CA SER A 222 -13.73 11.59 -0.18
C SER A 222 -14.19 10.79 1.05
N GLY A 223 -14.37 11.47 2.19
CA GLY A 223 -14.76 10.88 3.47
C GLY A 223 -13.59 10.35 4.31
N LEU A 224 -12.38 10.25 3.74
CA LEU A 224 -11.19 9.78 4.42
C LEU A 224 -9.95 10.57 3.94
N LEU A 225 -9.25 11.21 4.87
CA LEU A 225 -7.98 11.90 4.59
C LEU A 225 -6.90 11.31 5.51
N SER A 226 -5.79 10.86 4.94
CA SER A 226 -4.70 10.24 5.72
C SER A 226 -3.38 11.00 5.56
N LEU A 227 -2.60 11.04 6.62
CA LEU A 227 -1.25 11.60 6.64
C LEU A 227 -0.26 10.51 7.05
N SER A 228 0.84 10.37 6.31
CA SER A 228 1.93 9.45 6.62
C SER A 228 3.19 10.25 6.87
N PHE A 229 3.69 10.22 8.10
CA PHE A 229 4.88 10.95 8.51
C PHE A 229 6.06 9.99 8.67
N HIS A 230 7.13 10.24 7.93
CA HIS A 230 8.34 9.42 7.91
C HIS A 230 9.54 10.24 8.32
N THR A 231 10.38 9.69 9.20
CA THR A 231 11.66 10.30 9.60
C THR A 231 12.80 9.31 9.48
N ASP A 232 14.01 9.82 9.20
CA ASP A 232 15.21 9.00 9.02
C ASP A 232 16.01 8.83 10.33
N MET A 233 17.23 8.28 10.24
CA MET A 233 18.08 8.00 11.39
C MET A 233 18.75 9.25 12.01
N ALA A 234 18.64 10.43 11.40
CA ALA A 234 19.39 11.62 11.78
C ALA A 234 18.55 12.91 11.65
N VAL A 235 19.17 14.05 12.01
CA VAL A 235 18.68 15.42 11.80
C VAL A 235 17.17 15.66 12.04
N ALA A 236 16.78 15.84 13.30
CA ALA A 236 15.42 16.23 13.64
C ALA A 236 15.23 17.76 13.69
N LYS A 237 14.07 18.21 13.20
CA LYS A 237 13.55 19.59 13.22
C LYS A 237 12.37 19.71 14.18
N ASP A 238 11.71 20.87 14.20
CA ASP A 238 10.64 21.18 15.14
C ASP A 238 9.32 20.44 14.81
N GLY A 239 9.17 19.89 13.61
CA GLY A 239 8.03 19.06 13.22
C GLY A 239 6.86 19.86 12.66
N PHE A 240 5.64 19.36 12.85
CA PHE A 240 4.44 20.01 12.31
C PHE A 240 3.28 20.01 13.31
N SER A 241 2.43 21.02 13.19
CA SER A 241 1.13 21.10 13.85
C SER A 241 0.08 21.51 12.82
N ALA A 242 -0.98 20.71 12.71
CA ALA A 242 -2.06 20.91 11.76
C ALA A 242 -3.41 20.80 12.46
N ARG A 243 -4.37 21.61 12.03
CA ARG A 243 -5.77 21.57 12.48
C ARG A 243 -6.65 21.07 11.36
N TYR A 244 -7.52 20.13 11.69
CA TYR A 244 -8.57 19.68 10.78
C TYR A 244 -9.95 20.11 11.30
N ASN A 245 -10.87 20.36 10.38
CA ASN A 245 -12.27 20.67 10.67
C ASN A 245 -13.19 19.99 9.64
N MET A 246 -14.30 19.45 10.11
CA MET A 246 -15.32 18.79 9.31
C MET A 246 -16.51 19.73 9.15
N THR A 247 -16.90 20.01 7.91
CA THR A 247 -18.02 20.90 7.60
C THR A 247 -19.11 20.14 6.86
N HIS A 248 -20.37 20.35 7.24
CA HIS A 248 -21.49 19.72 6.55
C HIS A 248 -21.59 20.26 5.12
N LYS A 249 -21.79 19.34 4.17
CA LYS A 249 -21.99 19.68 2.77
C LYS A 249 -23.43 20.11 2.56
N GLU A 250 -23.64 21.35 2.10
CA GLU A 250 -24.95 21.82 1.68
C GLU A 250 -25.13 21.58 0.18
N VAL A 251 -25.93 20.58 -0.19
CA VAL A 251 -26.25 20.30 -1.60
C VAL A 251 -27.55 21.01 -1.97
N SER A 252 -27.49 22.00 -2.86
CA SER A 252 -28.67 22.70 -3.36
C SER A 252 -29.35 21.92 -4.49
N ASP A 253 -30.68 21.87 -4.51
CA ASP A 253 -31.45 21.23 -5.60
C ASP A 253 -31.25 21.90 -6.98
N SER A 254 -30.84 23.17 -7.01
CA SER A 254 -30.57 23.95 -8.24
C SER A 254 -29.08 23.98 -8.61
N PHE A 255 -28.39 22.86 -8.47
CA PHE A 255 -26.94 22.79 -8.70
C PHE A 255 -26.56 22.95 -10.18
N HIS A 256 -25.69 23.92 -10.46
CA HIS A 256 -25.05 24.10 -11.77
C HIS A 256 -23.53 24.01 -11.62
N CYS A 257 -22.92 23.05 -12.32
CA CYS A 257 -21.47 22.82 -12.32
C CYS A 257 -20.72 23.89 -13.15
N SER A 258 -20.70 25.13 -12.64
CA SER A 258 -20.10 26.29 -13.31
C SER A 258 -19.45 27.25 -12.32
N MET A 259 -18.99 26.74 -11.18
CA MET A 259 -18.31 27.52 -10.15
C MET A 259 -16.85 27.76 -10.52
N ALA A 260 -16.29 28.90 -10.13
CA ALA A 260 -14.85 29.16 -10.29
C ALA A 260 -14.06 28.23 -9.36
N LEU A 261 -13.05 27.54 -9.89
CA LEU A 261 -12.27 26.55 -9.16
C LEU A 261 -11.20 27.16 -8.27
N GLY A 262 -10.74 28.39 -8.56
CA GLY A 262 -10.04 29.18 -7.56
C GLY A 262 -8.83 29.99 -8.00
N MET A 263 -8.63 30.25 -9.29
CA MET A 263 -7.49 31.06 -9.76
C MET A 263 -7.59 32.50 -9.25
N GLU A 264 -8.75 33.15 -9.43
CA GLU A 264 -8.97 34.54 -8.99
C GLU A 264 -9.10 34.64 -7.47
N SER A 265 -9.82 33.70 -6.84
CA SER A 265 -10.10 33.72 -5.40
C SER A 265 -8.90 33.37 -4.50
N GLY A 266 -7.82 32.80 -5.04
CA GLY A 266 -6.69 32.31 -4.26
C GLY A 266 -6.88 30.92 -3.65
N LYS A 267 -8.05 30.27 -3.82
CA LYS A 267 -8.28 28.87 -3.36
C LYS A 267 -7.32 27.88 -4.02
N ILE A 268 -6.93 28.13 -5.27
CA ILE A 268 -5.80 27.45 -5.89
C ILE A 268 -4.55 28.21 -5.45
N SER A 269 -3.68 27.57 -4.68
CA SER A 269 -2.43 28.16 -4.18
C SER A 269 -1.39 28.35 -5.28
N ASP A 270 -0.35 29.14 -5.04
CA ASP A 270 0.71 29.38 -6.04
C ASP A 270 1.47 28.10 -6.40
N ASP A 271 1.60 27.16 -5.46
CA ASP A 271 2.31 25.89 -5.62
C ASP A 271 1.59 24.94 -6.58
N GLN A 272 0.28 25.10 -6.69
CA GLN A 272 -0.54 24.36 -7.63
C GLN A 272 -0.39 24.85 -9.07
N ILE A 273 0.27 26.00 -9.29
CA ILE A 273 0.38 26.66 -10.60
C ILE A 273 1.83 26.57 -11.09
N SER A 274 2.08 25.65 -12.03
CA SER A 274 3.38 25.47 -12.67
C SER A 274 3.31 25.79 -14.16
N ALA A 275 4.45 25.94 -14.81
CA ALA A 275 4.52 26.19 -16.25
C ALA A 275 5.72 25.47 -16.86
N SER A 276 5.73 25.33 -18.19
CA SER A 276 6.86 24.77 -18.94
C SER A 276 8.13 25.60 -18.72
N THR A 277 8.01 26.91 -18.90
CA THR A 277 9.05 27.90 -18.66
C THR A 277 8.42 29.21 -18.22
N THR A 278 9.23 30.14 -17.73
CA THR A 278 8.82 31.51 -17.41
C THR A 278 9.86 32.49 -17.92
N PHE A 279 9.41 33.70 -18.26
CA PHE A 279 10.28 34.77 -18.72
C PHE A 279 11.33 35.13 -17.66
N TYR A 280 12.57 35.34 -18.10
CA TYR A 280 13.77 35.41 -17.24
C TYR A 280 13.83 36.62 -16.29
N ASP A 281 12.96 37.62 -16.46
CA ASP A 281 12.98 38.86 -15.66
C ASP A 281 12.24 38.76 -14.31
N ASN A 282 11.67 37.58 -14.00
CA ASN A 282 10.85 37.31 -12.82
C ASN A 282 9.57 38.17 -12.69
N ARG A 283 9.09 38.78 -13.79
CA ARG A 283 7.87 39.62 -13.81
C ARG A 283 6.69 39.01 -14.56
N TRP A 284 6.87 37.80 -15.10
CA TRP A 284 5.84 37.06 -15.86
C TRP A 284 5.74 35.60 -15.42
N LEU A 285 5.69 35.41 -14.10
CA LEU A 285 5.72 34.14 -13.40
C LEU A 285 4.37 33.42 -13.48
N SER A 286 4.35 32.11 -13.23
CA SER A 286 3.14 31.29 -13.29
C SER A 286 2.03 31.79 -12.36
N ARG A 287 2.37 32.26 -11.15
CA ARG A 287 1.41 32.84 -10.18
C ARG A 287 0.68 34.09 -10.69
N GLN A 288 1.26 34.81 -11.66
CA GLN A 288 0.63 36.01 -12.24
C GLN A 288 -0.43 35.66 -13.30
N ALA A 289 -0.63 34.38 -13.61
CA ALA A 289 -1.65 33.90 -14.54
C ALA A 289 -3.08 33.90 -13.96
N ARG A 290 -3.29 34.38 -12.73
CA ARG A 290 -4.64 34.48 -12.15
C ARG A 290 -5.49 35.47 -12.94
N LEU A 291 -6.75 35.12 -13.16
CA LEU A 291 -7.71 36.02 -13.84
C LEU A 291 -7.79 37.36 -13.10
N ASN A 292 -7.94 38.45 -13.85
CA ASN A 292 -8.00 39.83 -13.33
C ASN A 292 -6.80 40.26 -12.48
N ASN A 293 -5.68 39.53 -12.51
CA ASN A 293 -4.46 39.97 -11.85
C ASN A 293 -3.99 41.32 -12.42
N ASP A 294 -3.70 42.26 -11.52
CA ASP A 294 -3.24 43.61 -11.86
C ASP A 294 -1.77 43.64 -12.31
N ASP A 295 -1.00 42.59 -12.04
CA ASP A 295 0.44 42.54 -12.27
C ASP A 295 0.84 41.61 -13.42
N ASN A 296 0.88 42.17 -14.64
CA ASN A 296 1.22 41.49 -15.89
C ASN A 296 0.42 40.17 -16.07
N ALA A 297 1.06 39.09 -16.50
CA ALA A 297 0.49 37.77 -16.74
C ALA A 297 1.60 36.71 -16.72
N TRP A 298 1.27 35.44 -16.91
CA TRP A 298 2.29 34.45 -17.26
C TRP A 298 2.74 34.58 -18.72
N THR A 299 4.05 34.57 -18.93
CA THR A 299 4.71 34.48 -20.24
C THR A 299 5.86 33.47 -20.16
N PRO A 300 5.96 32.52 -21.11
CA PRO A 300 7.06 31.57 -21.17
C PRO A 300 8.38 32.25 -21.57
N ALA A 301 9.49 31.51 -21.44
CA ALA A 301 10.81 32.00 -21.88
C ALA A 301 10.88 32.19 -23.40
N GLU A 302 10.19 31.33 -24.16
CA GLU A 302 10.11 31.40 -25.62
C GLU A 302 8.65 31.31 -26.08
N ASP A 303 8.27 32.12 -27.07
CA ASP A 303 6.95 32.07 -27.68
C ASP A 303 6.82 30.88 -28.64
N SER A 304 6.39 29.74 -28.11
CA SER A 304 6.25 28.48 -28.85
C SER A 304 4.93 27.77 -28.55
N ASN A 305 4.41 27.03 -29.53
CA ASN A 305 3.19 26.22 -29.35
C ASN A 305 3.42 24.95 -28.52
N LYS A 306 4.66 24.73 -28.07
CA LYS A 306 5.04 23.67 -27.15
C LYS A 306 4.90 24.09 -25.68
N GLU A 307 4.85 25.38 -25.40
CA GLU A 307 4.72 25.90 -24.04
C GLU A 307 3.35 25.59 -23.45
N TYR A 308 3.30 25.53 -22.12
CA TYR A 308 2.07 25.31 -21.38
C TYR A 308 2.14 25.96 -20.00
N ILE A 309 0.97 26.34 -19.50
CA ILE A 309 0.75 26.57 -18.08
C ILE A 309 -0.13 25.46 -17.53
N GLN A 310 0.17 25.02 -16.32
CA GLN A 310 -0.41 23.86 -15.66
C GLN A 310 -0.99 24.25 -14.31
N VAL A 311 -2.12 23.63 -13.96
CA VAL A 311 -2.72 23.70 -12.63
C VAL A 311 -2.93 22.29 -12.11
N ASP A 312 -2.47 21.99 -10.90
CA ASP A 312 -2.86 20.81 -10.12
C ASP A 312 -4.04 21.16 -9.20
N LEU A 313 -5.20 20.55 -9.45
CA LEU A 313 -6.40 20.76 -8.64
C LEU A 313 -6.41 19.95 -7.33
N HIS A 314 -5.36 19.17 -7.07
CA HIS A 314 -5.17 18.16 -6.00
C HIS A 314 -6.17 16.99 -6.04
N PHE A 315 -7.43 17.27 -6.34
CA PHE A 315 -8.53 16.32 -6.41
C PHE A 315 -9.10 16.22 -7.82
N LEU A 316 -9.77 15.11 -8.11
CA LEU A 316 -10.46 14.93 -9.38
C LEU A 316 -11.71 15.84 -9.42
N LYS A 317 -11.72 16.82 -10.32
CA LYS A 317 -12.83 17.78 -10.48
C LYS A 317 -13.44 17.70 -11.87
N VAL A 318 -14.69 18.12 -11.99
CA VAL A 318 -15.39 18.25 -13.28
C VAL A 318 -15.04 19.62 -13.87
N LEU A 319 -14.39 19.64 -15.03
CA LEU A 319 -14.07 20.86 -15.77
C LEU A 319 -15.15 21.14 -16.83
N THR A 320 -15.80 22.29 -16.74
CA THR A 320 -16.91 22.71 -17.63
C THR A 320 -16.61 23.97 -18.44
N GLY A 321 -15.62 24.78 -18.04
CA GLY A 321 -15.26 25.99 -18.76
C GLY A 321 -13.88 26.51 -18.42
N ILE A 322 -13.34 27.33 -19.32
CA ILE A 322 -12.05 28.03 -19.17
C ILE A 322 -12.26 29.46 -19.62
N ALA A 323 -11.95 30.43 -18.76
CA ALA A 323 -11.92 31.84 -19.13
C ALA A 323 -10.47 32.29 -19.30
N THR A 324 -10.17 33.05 -20.35
CA THR A 324 -8.82 33.57 -20.61
C THR A 324 -8.83 35.09 -20.81
N GLN A 325 -7.71 35.70 -20.48
CA GLN A 325 -7.38 37.12 -20.64
C GLN A 325 -5.93 37.24 -21.11
N GLY A 326 -5.63 38.31 -21.86
CA GLY A 326 -4.25 38.72 -22.14
C GLY A 326 -3.65 39.57 -21.02
N ALA A 327 -2.64 40.38 -21.35
CA ALA A 327 -2.14 41.42 -20.47
C ALA A 327 -1.54 42.60 -21.25
N VAL A 328 -1.42 43.73 -20.56
CA VAL A 328 -0.66 44.90 -21.00
C VAL A 328 0.56 45.00 -20.09
N SER A 329 1.76 44.99 -20.68
CA SER A 329 3.01 45.13 -19.91
C SER A 329 3.02 46.48 -19.20
N LYS A 330 3.23 46.47 -17.88
CA LYS A 330 3.36 47.70 -17.10
C LYS A 330 4.55 48.55 -17.54
N GLU A 331 5.64 47.89 -17.94
CA GLU A 331 6.90 48.53 -18.33
C GLU A 331 6.83 49.18 -19.70
N THR A 332 6.23 48.48 -20.67
CA THR A 332 6.31 48.87 -22.09
C THR A 332 4.99 49.35 -22.67
N GLN A 333 3.89 49.20 -21.93
CA GLN A 333 2.52 49.48 -22.38
C GLN A 333 2.12 48.73 -23.65
N LYS A 334 2.84 47.65 -23.98
CA LYS A 334 2.51 46.77 -25.12
C LYS A 334 1.47 45.74 -24.69
N SER A 335 0.54 45.47 -25.59
CA SER A 335 -0.50 44.45 -25.42
C SER A 335 -0.02 43.08 -25.90
N TYR A 336 -0.25 42.05 -25.10
CA TYR A 336 0.06 40.65 -25.40
C TYR A 336 -1.15 39.78 -25.08
N PHE A 337 -1.49 38.83 -25.95
CA PHE A 337 -2.59 37.90 -25.68
C PHE A 337 -2.56 36.68 -26.58
N VAL A 338 -3.06 35.56 -26.05
CA VAL A 338 -3.28 34.32 -26.79
C VAL A 338 -4.59 34.42 -27.56
N THR A 339 -4.57 34.08 -28.85
CA THR A 339 -5.76 34.09 -29.73
C THR A 339 -6.39 32.71 -29.88
N THR A 340 -5.60 31.63 -29.80
CA THR A 340 -6.14 30.27 -29.75
C THR A 340 -5.29 29.36 -28.86
N PHE A 341 -5.92 28.37 -28.23
CA PHE A 341 -5.23 27.38 -27.40
C PHE A 341 -5.83 25.97 -27.55
N LYS A 342 -5.08 24.97 -27.09
CA LYS A 342 -5.53 23.59 -26.87
C LYS A 342 -5.56 23.30 -25.37
N LEU A 343 -6.46 22.40 -24.98
CA LEU A 343 -6.59 21.90 -23.62
C LEU A 343 -5.97 20.52 -23.52
N GLU A 344 -5.11 20.32 -22.53
CA GLU A 344 -4.59 19.01 -22.11
C GLU A 344 -5.01 18.73 -20.67
N VAL A 345 -5.40 17.49 -20.38
CA VAL A 345 -5.85 17.07 -19.05
C VAL A 345 -5.21 15.74 -18.66
N SER A 346 -5.06 15.53 -17.35
CA SER A 346 -4.52 14.31 -16.78
C SER A 346 -5.09 14.04 -15.38
N THR A 347 -5.13 12.77 -14.97
CA THR A 347 -5.47 12.39 -13.58
C THR A 347 -4.26 12.29 -12.65
N ASN A 348 -3.06 12.07 -13.19
CA ASN A 348 -1.85 11.77 -12.43
C ASN A 348 -0.65 12.68 -12.75
N GLY A 349 -0.74 13.54 -13.76
CA GLY A 349 0.34 14.45 -14.18
C GLY A 349 1.39 13.82 -15.09
N GLU A 350 1.29 12.51 -15.35
CA GLU A 350 2.19 11.75 -16.21
C GLU A 350 1.53 11.38 -17.56
N ASP A 351 0.30 10.90 -17.51
CA ASP A 351 -0.46 10.45 -18.67
C ASP A 351 -1.40 11.58 -19.14
N TRP A 352 -1.11 12.19 -20.29
CA TRP A 352 -1.82 13.37 -20.78
C TRP A 352 -2.74 13.06 -21.96
N MET A 353 -3.94 13.65 -21.95
CA MET A 353 -4.87 13.64 -23.08
C MET A 353 -5.08 15.06 -23.60
N VAL A 354 -4.87 15.26 -24.91
CA VAL A 354 -5.33 16.47 -25.61
C VAL A 354 -6.84 16.38 -25.82
N TYR A 355 -7.59 17.37 -25.37
CA TYR A 355 -9.05 17.41 -25.51
C TYR A 355 -9.49 17.39 -26.97
N ARG A 356 -10.48 16.54 -27.28
CA ARG A 356 -11.02 16.33 -28.62
C ARG A 356 -12.51 16.64 -28.65
N HIS A 357 -12.96 17.18 -29.78
CA HIS A 357 -14.38 17.31 -30.09
C HIS A 357 -14.58 16.86 -31.53
N GLY A 358 -15.17 15.68 -31.71
CA GLY A 358 -15.11 14.95 -32.97
C GLY A 358 -13.76 14.23 -33.15
N LYS A 359 -13.26 14.12 -34.39
CA LYS A 359 -12.02 13.36 -34.69
C LYS A 359 -10.74 14.12 -34.33
N ASN A 360 -10.79 15.45 -34.37
CA ASN A 360 -9.61 16.31 -34.26
C ASN A 360 -9.48 16.94 -32.87
N HIS A 361 -8.28 17.43 -32.56
CA HIS A 361 -8.05 18.21 -31.34
C HIS A 361 -8.92 19.46 -31.37
N LYS A 362 -9.58 19.77 -30.26
CA LYS A 362 -10.38 20.99 -30.15
C LYS A 362 -9.44 22.18 -29.99
N ILE A 363 -9.59 23.14 -30.90
CA ILE A 363 -8.95 24.46 -30.77
C ILE A 363 -9.99 25.40 -30.19
N PHE A 364 -9.65 26.04 -29.07
CA PHE A 364 -10.46 27.06 -28.42
C PHE A 364 -10.06 28.44 -28.94
N HIS A 365 -11.05 29.29 -29.18
CA HIS A 365 -10.82 30.68 -29.60
C HIS A 365 -10.77 31.52 -28.34
N ALA A 366 -9.66 32.20 -28.12
CA ALA A 366 -9.37 32.97 -26.93
C ALA A 366 -9.56 34.46 -27.21
N ASN A 367 -8.58 35.29 -26.87
CA ASN A 367 -8.74 36.73 -26.77
C ASN A 367 -8.50 37.44 -28.12
N THR A 368 -9.20 38.54 -28.31
CA THR A 368 -9.01 39.50 -29.42
C THR A 368 -8.31 40.79 -28.99
N ASP A 369 -8.21 41.00 -27.68
CA ASP A 369 -7.61 42.14 -27.01
C ASP A 369 -7.01 41.69 -25.65
N PRO A 370 -6.20 42.51 -24.97
CA PRO A 370 -5.51 42.10 -23.74
C PRO A 370 -6.37 42.15 -22.46
N ALA A 371 -7.56 42.74 -22.48
CA ALA A 371 -8.32 43.08 -21.26
C ALA A 371 -9.62 42.26 -21.09
N GLU A 372 -10.36 42.02 -22.16
CA GLU A 372 -11.64 41.32 -22.10
C GLU A 372 -11.49 39.85 -21.72
N VAL A 373 -12.41 39.35 -20.89
CA VAL A 373 -12.49 37.95 -20.49
C VAL A 373 -13.23 37.17 -21.57
N VAL A 374 -12.59 36.14 -22.13
CA VAL A 374 -13.23 35.22 -23.07
C VAL A 374 -13.50 33.88 -22.39
N LEU A 375 -14.77 33.58 -22.13
CA LEU A 375 -15.21 32.31 -21.56
C LEU A 375 -15.49 31.27 -22.66
N ASN A 376 -14.74 30.18 -22.63
CA ASN A 376 -14.96 29.01 -23.46
C ASN A 376 -15.60 27.89 -22.63
N ARG A 377 -16.84 27.50 -22.98
CA ARG A 377 -17.45 26.29 -22.41
C ARG A 377 -16.85 25.04 -23.04
N VAL A 378 -16.54 24.05 -22.22
CA VAL A 378 -16.09 22.73 -22.65
C VAL A 378 -17.33 21.95 -23.13
N PRO A 379 -17.46 21.61 -24.44
CA PRO A 379 -18.70 21.05 -24.99
C PRO A 379 -19.16 19.76 -24.30
N GLN A 380 -18.21 18.93 -23.90
CA GLN A 380 -18.42 17.75 -23.07
C GLN A 380 -17.54 17.89 -21.83
N PRO A 381 -18.12 18.08 -20.63
CA PRO A 381 -17.37 18.18 -19.39
C PRO A 381 -16.37 17.03 -19.22
N VAL A 382 -15.20 17.33 -18.69
CA VAL A 382 -14.13 16.35 -18.53
C VAL A 382 -13.70 16.28 -17.07
N LEU A 383 -13.45 15.08 -16.57
CA LEU A 383 -12.88 14.87 -15.25
C LEU A 383 -11.35 14.97 -15.33
N ALA A 384 -10.76 15.82 -14.50
CA ALA A 384 -9.32 16.04 -14.48
C ALA A 384 -8.84 16.47 -13.10
N ARG A 385 -7.59 16.11 -12.77
CA ARG A 385 -6.84 16.69 -11.64
C ARG A 385 -5.86 17.74 -12.15
N PHE A 386 -5.12 17.42 -13.20
CA PHE A 386 -4.19 18.33 -13.83
C PHE A 386 -4.78 18.92 -15.11
N VAL A 387 -4.65 20.23 -15.25
CA VAL A 387 -5.14 20.98 -16.41
C VAL A 387 -4.00 21.77 -17.02
N ARG A 388 -3.76 21.59 -18.33
CA ARG A 388 -2.78 22.33 -19.13
C ARG A 388 -3.45 23.16 -20.20
N ILE A 389 -3.09 24.43 -20.27
CA ILE A 389 -3.46 25.32 -21.36
C ILE A 389 -2.25 25.49 -22.27
N ARG A 390 -2.39 25.12 -23.55
CA ARG A 390 -1.33 25.19 -24.56
C ARG A 390 -1.64 26.26 -25.61
N PRO A 391 -1.01 27.44 -25.55
CA PRO A 391 -1.15 28.46 -26.58
C PRO A 391 -0.80 27.89 -27.96
N GLN A 392 -1.56 28.27 -28.99
CA GLN A 392 -1.32 27.85 -30.38
C GLN A 392 -1.03 29.04 -31.28
N THR A 393 -1.77 30.14 -31.10
CA THR A 393 -1.54 31.41 -31.78
C THR A 393 -1.71 32.57 -30.79
N TRP A 394 -1.01 33.67 -31.03
CA TRP A 394 -0.97 34.83 -30.13
C TRP A 394 -0.69 36.11 -30.91
N LYS A 395 -0.89 37.27 -30.27
CA LYS A 395 -0.54 38.60 -30.79
C LYS A 395 0.57 39.20 -29.95
N ASN A 396 1.63 39.68 -30.62
CA ASN A 396 2.86 40.24 -30.06
C ASN A 396 3.70 39.31 -29.15
N GLY A 397 3.10 38.28 -28.54
CA GLY A 397 3.74 37.27 -27.70
C GLY A 397 2.72 36.54 -26.83
N ILE A 398 3.13 35.47 -26.15
CA ILE A 398 2.26 34.71 -25.25
C ILE A 398 2.14 35.46 -23.92
N ALA A 399 0.92 35.90 -23.59
CA ALA A 399 0.58 36.35 -22.24
C ALA A 399 -0.80 35.81 -21.89
N LEU A 400 -0.92 35.19 -20.71
CA LEU A 400 -2.15 34.52 -20.31
C LEU A 400 -2.47 34.76 -18.83
N ARG A 401 -3.70 35.21 -18.59
CA ARG A 401 -4.42 35.13 -17.32
C ARG A 401 -5.64 34.25 -17.53
N PHE A 402 -6.00 33.41 -16.58
CA PHE A 402 -7.12 32.48 -16.76
C PHE A 402 -7.81 32.08 -15.46
N GLU A 403 -9.04 31.56 -15.61
CA GLU A 403 -9.81 30.90 -14.57
C GLU A 403 -10.39 29.59 -15.10
N LEU A 404 -10.52 28.61 -14.22
CA LEU A 404 -11.12 27.32 -14.51
C LEU A 404 -12.50 27.26 -13.87
N TYR A 405 -13.48 26.77 -14.61
CA TYR A 405 -14.86 26.62 -14.15
C TYR A 405 -15.25 25.15 -14.09
N GLY A 406 -15.96 24.78 -13.03
CA GLY A 406 -16.27 23.39 -12.75
C GLY A 406 -17.01 23.19 -11.44
N CYS A 407 -16.86 21.99 -10.90
CA CYS A 407 -17.36 21.59 -9.59
C CYS A 407 -16.69 20.31 -9.08
N GLN A 408 -16.95 19.94 -7.83
CA GLN A 408 -16.61 18.61 -7.32
C GLN A 408 -17.64 17.58 -7.79
N ILE A 409 -17.22 16.31 -7.86
CA ILE A 409 -18.10 15.20 -8.24
C ILE A 409 -19.25 15.03 -7.24
N THR A 410 -18.93 15.23 -5.96
CA THR A 410 -19.83 15.07 -4.82
C THR A 410 -20.80 16.25 -4.65
N ASP A 411 -20.66 17.34 -5.41
CA ASP A 411 -21.58 18.49 -5.35
C ASP A 411 -22.94 18.16 -5.99
N ALA A 412 -23.01 17.13 -6.82
CA ALA A 412 -24.28 16.64 -7.36
C ALA A 412 -25.04 15.82 -6.30
N PRO A 413 -26.38 15.91 -6.24
CA PRO A 413 -27.17 15.15 -5.27
C PRO A 413 -26.99 13.64 -5.48
N CYS A 414 -26.83 12.90 -4.37
CA CYS A 414 -26.61 11.45 -4.38
C CYS A 414 -25.45 11.01 -5.29
N SER A 415 -24.31 11.71 -5.20
CA SER A 415 -23.13 11.48 -6.06
C SER A 415 -21.85 11.30 -5.24
N ASP A 416 -21.98 10.70 -4.06
CA ASP A 416 -20.84 10.39 -3.17
C ASP A 416 -20.02 9.22 -3.75
N LEU A 417 -18.69 9.32 -3.63
CA LEU A 417 -17.76 8.26 -4.02
C LEU A 417 -17.90 7.09 -3.05
N GLN A 418 -18.18 5.88 -3.54
CA GLN A 418 -18.51 4.75 -2.66
C GLN A 418 -17.30 4.01 -2.07
N GLY A 419 -16.07 4.37 -2.46
CA GLY A 419 -14.86 3.97 -1.73
C GLY A 419 -13.82 3.19 -2.52
N LEU A 420 -13.95 3.07 -3.84
CA LEU A 420 -12.93 2.42 -4.66
C LEU A 420 -11.66 3.29 -4.75
N LEU A 421 -11.81 4.59 -5.02
CA LEU A 421 -10.73 5.56 -5.10
C LEU A 421 -10.07 5.80 -3.74
N SER A 422 -10.85 5.94 -2.68
CA SER A 422 -10.34 6.23 -1.33
C SER A 422 -9.79 4.99 -0.62
N GLY A 423 -10.09 3.78 -1.10
CA GLY A 423 -9.70 2.53 -0.42
C GLY A 423 -10.66 2.08 0.67
N LEU A 424 -11.71 2.85 0.99
CA LEU A 424 -12.72 2.48 1.99
C LEU A 424 -13.44 1.17 1.64
N LEU A 425 -13.63 0.87 0.36
CA LEU A 425 -14.05 -0.45 -0.11
C LEU A 425 -12.82 -1.36 -0.18
N PRO A 426 -12.64 -2.36 0.72
CA PRO A 426 -11.53 -3.31 0.66
C PRO A 426 -11.47 -4.14 -0.63
N ASP A 427 -10.27 -4.64 -0.95
CA ASP A 427 -10.03 -5.47 -2.14
C ASP A 427 -10.92 -6.72 -2.20
N ALA A 428 -11.31 -7.27 -1.05
CA ALA A 428 -12.21 -8.43 -0.96
C ALA A 428 -13.61 -8.18 -1.55
N GLN A 429 -14.02 -6.91 -1.69
CA GLN A 429 -15.31 -6.51 -2.27
C GLN A 429 -15.25 -6.26 -3.77
N ILE A 430 -14.07 -6.41 -4.39
CA ILE A 430 -13.87 -6.27 -5.82
C ILE A 430 -13.68 -7.66 -6.41
N SER A 431 -14.53 -8.03 -7.37
CA SER A 431 -14.47 -9.33 -8.04
C SER A 431 -14.61 -9.16 -9.54
N ALA A 432 -14.11 -10.11 -10.32
CA ALA A 432 -14.19 -10.08 -11.77
C ALA A 432 -14.51 -11.47 -12.32
N SER A 433 -15.02 -11.52 -13.55
CA SER A 433 -15.27 -12.77 -14.29
C SER A 433 -14.00 -13.60 -14.48
N SER A 434 -12.92 -12.92 -14.87
CA SER A 434 -11.61 -13.51 -15.15
C SER A 434 -10.51 -12.44 -14.99
N SER A 435 -9.26 -12.89 -14.88
CA SER A 435 -8.09 -12.02 -14.81
C SER A 435 -6.94 -12.59 -15.64
N ARG A 436 -6.23 -11.71 -16.35
CA ARG A 436 -5.05 -12.09 -17.15
C ARG A 436 -3.86 -12.52 -16.30
N ASP A 437 -3.69 -11.87 -15.15
CA ASP A 437 -2.56 -12.13 -14.27
C ASP A 437 -2.87 -13.30 -13.32
N MET A 438 -1.89 -14.19 -13.14
CA MET A 438 -2.01 -15.37 -12.26
C MET A 438 -2.13 -14.99 -10.78
N VAL A 439 -1.61 -13.81 -10.41
CA VAL A 439 -1.79 -13.15 -9.11
C VAL A 439 -2.46 -11.81 -9.36
N TRP A 440 -3.78 -11.83 -9.53
CA TRP A 440 -4.56 -10.61 -9.73
C TRP A 440 -4.74 -9.87 -8.40
N SER A 441 -4.34 -8.59 -8.36
CA SER A 441 -4.68 -7.68 -7.27
C SER A 441 -5.99 -6.96 -7.60
N PRO A 442 -7.07 -7.14 -6.82
CA PRO A 442 -8.34 -6.45 -7.04
C PRO A 442 -8.22 -4.93 -6.95
N GLY A 443 -7.29 -4.43 -6.12
CA GLY A 443 -6.94 -3.00 -6.04
C GLY A 443 -6.51 -2.39 -7.37
N ALA A 444 -6.07 -3.19 -8.35
CA ALA A 444 -5.75 -2.72 -9.70
C ALA A 444 -6.97 -2.11 -10.42
N ALA A 445 -8.20 -2.45 -10.03
CA ALA A 445 -9.43 -1.95 -10.65
C ALA A 445 -9.88 -0.57 -10.10
N ARG A 446 -9.19 -0.02 -9.10
CA ARG A 446 -9.56 1.25 -8.45
C ARG A 446 -9.31 2.45 -9.38
N LEU A 447 -10.28 3.38 -9.42
CA LEU A 447 -10.19 4.62 -10.18
C LEU A 447 -8.98 5.47 -9.74
N VAL A 448 -8.21 5.97 -10.71
CA VAL A 448 -7.01 6.82 -10.59
C VAL A 448 -5.84 6.18 -9.83
N ALA A 449 -6.07 5.67 -8.63
CA ALA A 449 -5.02 5.23 -7.72
C ALA A 449 -4.22 4.03 -8.22
N SER A 450 -4.84 3.18 -9.03
CA SER A 450 -4.13 2.07 -9.67
C SER A 450 -3.22 2.53 -10.80
N ARG A 451 -1.96 2.10 -10.75
CA ARG A 451 -0.98 2.23 -11.85
C ARG A 451 -1.27 1.31 -13.04
N SER A 452 -2.21 0.38 -12.90
CA SER A 452 -2.65 -0.54 -13.95
C SER A 452 -4.18 -0.51 -14.13
N GLY A 453 -4.84 -1.66 -14.20
CA GLY A 453 -6.28 -1.81 -14.39
C GLY A 453 -6.70 -3.27 -14.40
N TRP A 454 -8.00 -3.53 -14.42
CA TRP A 454 -8.52 -4.87 -14.67
C TRP A 454 -8.38 -5.24 -16.15
N PHE A 455 -7.74 -6.39 -16.40
CA PHE A 455 -7.62 -7.04 -17.70
C PHE A 455 -8.18 -8.46 -17.60
N PRO A 456 -9.17 -8.86 -18.42
CA PRO A 456 -9.71 -10.21 -18.41
C PRO A 456 -8.70 -11.22 -18.97
N ALA A 457 -8.87 -12.49 -18.63
CA ALA A 457 -8.00 -13.58 -19.04
C ALA A 457 -7.92 -13.80 -20.57
N PRO A 458 -9.04 -13.87 -21.31
CA PRO A 458 -8.98 -14.08 -22.75
C PRO A 458 -8.39 -12.87 -23.48
N ALA A 459 -7.41 -13.12 -24.35
CA ALA A 459 -6.81 -12.09 -25.21
C ALA A 459 -7.82 -11.48 -26.21
N GLN A 460 -8.87 -12.24 -26.57
CA GLN A 460 -10.02 -11.77 -27.34
C GLN A 460 -11.32 -12.13 -26.62
N PRO A 461 -11.80 -11.28 -25.70
CA PRO A 461 -13.03 -11.52 -24.96
C PRO A 461 -14.25 -11.40 -25.87
N LEU A 462 -15.31 -12.17 -25.56
CA LEU A 462 -16.62 -12.01 -26.19
C LEU A 462 -17.39 -10.87 -25.52
N ALA A 463 -18.11 -10.09 -26.32
CA ALA A 463 -18.86 -8.94 -25.82
C ALA A 463 -19.97 -9.40 -24.84
N GLY A 464 -19.97 -8.84 -23.64
CA GLY A 464 -20.98 -9.11 -22.61
C GLY A 464 -20.75 -10.37 -21.75
N GLU A 465 -19.68 -11.14 -21.97
CA GLU A 465 -19.34 -12.28 -21.11
C GLU A 465 -18.48 -11.88 -19.91
N GLU A 466 -17.50 -11.01 -20.13
CA GLU A 466 -16.63 -10.51 -19.09
C GLU A 466 -17.33 -9.44 -18.25
N TRP A 467 -17.06 -9.42 -16.94
CA TRP A 467 -17.60 -8.43 -16.02
C TRP A 467 -16.63 -8.08 -14.89
N LEU A 468 -16.72 -6.84 -14.44
CA LEU A 468 -16.14 -6.37 -13.18
C LEU A 468 -17.28 -6.08 -12.21
N GLN A 469 -17.19 -6.60 -10.99
CA GLN A 469 -18.18 -6.48 -9.93
C GLN A 469 -17.61 -5.74 -8.73
N VAL A 470 -18.45 -4.89 -8.16
CA VAL A 470 -18.20 -4.17 -6.91
C VAL A 470 -19.32 -4.52 -5.94
N ASP A 471 -18.96 -4.99 -4.75
CA ASP A 471 -19.87 -5.16 -3.60
C ASP A 471 -19.76 -3.94 -2.69
N LEU A 472 -20.85 -3.17 -2.57
CA LEU A 472 -20.92 -1.98 -1.72
C LEU A 472 -21.03 -2.34 -0.22
N GLY A 473 -21.15 -3.63 0.12
CA GLY A 473 -21.26 -4.17 1.48
C GLY A 473 -22.63 -3.97 2.12
N VAL A 474 -23.33 -2.88 1.77
CA VAL A 474 -24.71 -2.60 2.16
C VAL A 474 -25.50 -2.11 0.95
N PRO A 475 -26.84 -2.31 0.93
CA PRO A 475 -27.68 -1.73 -0.11
C PRO A 475 -27.60 -0.19 -0.08
N LYS A 476 -27.24 0.40 -1.22
CA LYS A 476 -27.15 1.84 -1.45
C LYS A 476 -28.06 2.27 -2.59
N THR A 477 -28.35 3.56 -2.67
CA THR A 477 -28.88 4.18 -3.87
C THR A 477 -27.70 4.45 -4.81
N VAL A 478 -27.65 3.80 -5.96
CA VAL A 478 -26.62 3.99 -6.98
C VAL A 478 -27.17 4.86 -8.10
N ARG A 479 -26.42 5.90 -8.47
CA ARG A 479 -26.83 6.91 -9.46
C ARG A 479 -25.90 6.99 -10.67
N GLY A 480 -24.69 6.49 -10.54
CA GLY A 480 -23.73 6.58 -11.63
C GLY A 480 -22.49 5.73 -11.43
N VAL A 481 -21.69 5.70 -12.48
CA VAL A 481 -20.37 5.08 -12.48
C VAL A 481 -19.37 6.02 -13.16
N ILE A 482 -18.13 5.98 -12.69
CA ILE A 482 -16.99 6.61 -13.36
C ILE A 482 -16.14 5.48 -13.90
N THR A 483 -15.92 5.46 -15.22
CA THR A 483 -15.04 4.48 -15.86
C THR A 483 -13.76 5.16 -16.31
N GLN A 484 -12.65 4.45 -16.21
CA GLN A 484 -11.34 4.87 -16.69
C GLN A 484 -10.69 3.69 -17.41
N GLY A 485 -9.86 3.95 -18.41
CA GLY A 485 -9.07 2.89 -19.05
C GLY A 485 -7.93 2.42 -18.15
N ALA A 486 -7.03 1.62 -18.70
CA ALA A 486 -5.90 1.04 -18.00
C ALA A 486 -4.62 1.12 -18.83
N ARG A 487 -3.48 1.14 -18.13
CA ARG A 487 -2.15 0.97 -18.70
C ARG A 487 -1.62 -0.41 -18.34
N GLY A 488 -1.28 -1.22 -19.33
CA GLY A 488 -0.58 -2.49 -19.15
C GLY A 488 0.90 -2.23 -18.85
N GLY A 489 1.48 -2.97 -17.90
CA GLY A 489 2.92 -2.94 -17.62
C GLY A 489 3.74 -3.61 -18.73
N ASP A 490 4.95 -3.13 -19.00
CA ASP A 490 5.85 -3.58 -20.08
C ASP A 490 7.02 -4.43 -19.55
N ALA A 491 7.39 -5.51 -20.27
CA ALA A 491 8.79 -5.95 -20.47
C ALA A 491 8.87 -7.13 -21.47
N GLY A 492 9.15 -6.87 -22.75
CA GLY A 492 9.77 -7.89 -23.63
C GLY A 492 9.39 -7.95 -25.12
N GLY A 493 8.44 -7.16 -25.63
CA GLY A 493 8.04 -7.20 -27.04
C GLY A 493 7.54 -5.84 -27.52
N GLY A 494 7.97 -5.42 -28.70
CA GLY A 494 7.87 -4.03 -29.15
C GLY A 494 6.46 -3.47 -29.41
N ALA A 495 6.45 -2.15 -29.62
CA ALA A 495 5.35 -1.22 -29.94
C ALA A 495 4.54 -0.65 -28.75
N ALA A 496 4.96 0.54 -28.31
CA ALA A 496 4.41 1.37 -27.22
C ALA A 496 2.91 1.79 -27.32
N THR A 497 2.17 1.29 -28.30
CA THR A 497 0.73 1.56 -28.48
C THR A 497 -0.17 0.39 -28.07
N GLU A 498 0.39 -0.80 -27.85
CA GLU A 498 -0.39 -2.02 -27.61
C GLU A 498 -0.78 -2.25 -26.14
N ASN A 499 -0.22 -1.46 -25.21
CA ASN A 499 -0.46 -1.60 -23.77
C ASN A 499 -1.50 -0.62 -23.20
N ARG A 500 -2.17 0.18 -24.02
CA ARG A 500 -3.13 1.20 -23.56
C ARG A 500 -4.55 0.76 -23.90
N ALA A 501 -5.20 0.11 -22.94
CA ALA A 501 -6.52 -0.47 -23.14
C ALA A 501 -7.62 0.36 -22.47
N PHE A 502 -8.78 0.46 -23.10
CA PHE A 502 -9.94 1.13 -22.52
C PHE A 502 -11.26 0.63 -23.11
N VAL A 503 -12.30 0.63 -22.28
CA VAL A 503 -13.66 0.25 -22.67
C VAL A 503 -14.36 1.43 -23.33
N ARG A 504 -14.89 1.23 -24.54
CA ARG A 504 -15.62 2.24 -25.34
C ARG A 504 -17.12 2.17 -25.18
N LYS A 505 -17.68 0.98 -24.91
CA LYS A 505 -19.10 0.78 -24.61
C LYS A 505 -19.28 -0.32 -23.59
N TYR A 506 -20.25 -0.18 -22.71
CA TYR A 506 -20.55 -1.18 -21.68
C TYR A 506 -22.04 -1.16 -21.29
N LYS A 507 -22.48 -2.24 -20.62
CA LYS A 507 -23.77 -2.32 -19.93
C LYS A 507 -23.53 -2.36 -18.42
N VAL A 508 -24.52 -1.93 -17.65
CA VAL A 508 -24.48 -1.98 -16.18
C VAL A 508 -25.60 -2.89 -15.70
N ALA A 509 -25.26 -3.84 -14.84
CA ALA A 509 -26.22 -4.66 -14.11
C ALA A 509 -26.09 -4.40 -12.61
N TYR A 510 -27.18 -4.58 -11.89
CA TYR A 510 -27.22 -4.38 -10.45
C TYR A 510 -27.99 -5.51 -9.76
N SER A 511 -27.66 -5.76 -8.50
CA SER A 511 -28.29 -6.76 -7.66
C SER A 511 -28.27 -6.33 -6.19
N VAL A 512 -29.27 -6.76 -5.42
CA VAL A 512 -29.30 -6.58 -3.95
C VAL A 512 -28.79 -7.84 -3.24
N ASN A 513 -28.89 -9.01 -3.86
CA ASN A 513 -28.58 -10.30 -3.25
C ASN A 513 -27.37 -11.03 -3.88
N GLY A 514 -26.78 -10.46 -4.93
CA GLY A 514 -25.64 -11.02 -5.67
C GLY A 514 -25.99 -12.22 -6.58
N LYS A 515 -27.24 -12.68 -6.59
CA LYS A 515 -27.71 -13.85 -7.36
C LYS A 515 -28.62 -13.46 -8.52
N GLU A 516 -29.56 -12.56 -8.27
CA GLU A 516 -30.51 -12.07 -9.26
C GLU A 516 -30.01 -10.73 -9.82
N TRP A 517 -29.80 -10.67 -11.13
CA TRP A 517 -29.18 -9.53 -11.79
C TRP A 517 -30.15 -8.86 -12.75
N ASN A 518 -30.33 -7.55 -12.58
CA ASN A 518 -31.13 -6.71 -13.47
C ASN A 518 -30.22 -5.75 -14.22
N PHE A 519 -30.46 -5.57 -15.52
CA PHE A 519 -29.75 -4.56 -16.31
C PHE A 519 -30.41 -3.20 -16.16
N ILE A 520 -29.61 -2.14 -16.22
CA ILE A 520 -30.14 -0.78 -16.37
C ILE A 520 -30.74 -0.68 -17.77
N MET A 521 -32.02 -0.34 -17.84
CA MET A 521 -32.78 -0.30 -19.08
C MET A 521 -32.75 1.10 -19.70
N ASP A 522 -32.74 1.16 -21.03
CA ASP A 522 -32.96 2.42 -21.75
C ASP A 522 -34.46 2.66 -21.90
N VAL A 523 -34.93 3.76 -21.31
CA VAL A 523 -36.34 4.19 -21.31
C VAL A 523 -36.94 4.24 -22.73
N LYS A 524 -36.13 4.55 -23.75
CA LYS A 524 -36.61 4.68 -25.13
C LYS A 524 -36.76 3.35 -25.86
N THR A 525 -35.87 2.39 -25.57
CA THR A 525 -35.77 1.14 -26.34
C THR A 525 -36.28 -0.07 -25.57
N SER A 526 -36.47 0.04 -24.25
CA SER A 526 -36.78 -1.09 -23.34
C SER A 526 -35.79 -2.25 -23.45
N LEU A 527 -34.55 -1.95 -23.87
CA LEU A 527 -33.43 -2.89 -23.93
C LEU A 527 -32.37 -2.49 -22.90
N PRO A 528 -31.44 -3.40 -22.53
CA PRO A 528 -30.29 -3.05 -21.71
C PRO A 528 -29.54 -1.85 -22.29
N LYS A 529 -29.41 -0.78 -21.51
CA LYS A 529 -28.80 0.47 -21.92
C LYS A 529 -27.32 0.26 -22.20
N ILE A 530 -26.89 0.65 -23.40
CA ILE A 530 -25.48 0.67 -23.78
C ILE A 530 -24.92 2.05 -23.46
N PHE A 531 -24.05 2.12 -22.46
CA PHE A 531 -23.35 3.34 -22.07
C PHE A 531 -22.13 3.56 -22.98
N GLU A 532 -21.86 4.82 -23.30
CA GLU A 532 -20.57 5.21 -23.89
C GLU A 532 -19.50 5.19 -22.80
N GLY A 533 -18.37 4.56 -23.08
CA GLY A 533 -17.22 4.48 -22.18
C GLY A 533 -16.20 5.56 -22.47
N ASN A 534 -14.93 5.20 -22.30
CA ASN A 534 -13.77 6.06 -22.43
C ASN A 534 -13.35 6.28 -23.88
N THR A 535 -12.79 7.46 -24.12
CA THR A 535 -12.12 7.81 -25.38
C THR A 535 -10.59 7.76 -25.26
N HIS A 536 -10.08 7.67 -24.03
CA HIS A 536 -8.66 7.65 -23.67
C HIS A 536 -8.42 6.72 -22.47
N TYR A 537 -7.19 6.23 -22.30
CA TYR A 537 -6.86 5.27 -21.23
C TYR A 537 -6.75 5.93 -19.84
N ASP A 538 -6.33 7.20 -19.78
CA ASP A 538 -6.21 7.95 -18.53
C ASP A 538 -7.47 8.75 -18.17
N THR A 539 -8.16 9.37 -19.13
CA THR A 539 -9.22 10.32 -18.80
C THR A 539 -10.51 9.60 -18.41
N PRO A 540 -11.02 9.81 -17.17
CA PRO A 540 -12.21 9.15 -16.69
C PRO A 540 -13.48 9.79 -17.26
N GLU A 541 -14.52 8.98 -17.41
CA GLU A 541 -15.82 9.37 -17.95
C GLU A 541 -16.91 9.09 -16.93
N LEU A 542 -17.68 10.12 -16.59
CA LEU A 542 -18.82 10.06 -15.69
C LEU A 542 -20.09 9.72 -16.47
N ARG A 543 -20.80 8.68 -16.03
CA ARG A 543 -22.12 8.29 -16.57
C ARG A 543 -23.16 8.18 -15.47
N HIS A 544 -24.20 9.00 -15.58
CA HIS A 544 -25.38 8.93 -14.72
C HIS A 544 -26.49 8.07 -15.34
N PHE A 545 -27.29 7.49 -14.46
CA PHE A 545 -28.52 6.77 -14.77
C PHE A 545 -29.58 7.04 -13.70
N GLU A 546 -30.79 6.54 -13.92
CA GLU A 546 -31.87 6.66 -12.94
C GLU A 546 -31.46 5.95 -11.64
N GLU A 547 -31.80 6.53 -10.50
CA GLU A 547 -31.41 6.03 -9.19
C GLU A 547 -31.95 4.61 -8.96
N THR A 548 -31.05 3.66 -8.72
CA THR A 548 -31.40 2.25 -8.48
C THR A 548 -30.87 1.78 -7.13
N VAL A 549 -31.61 0.91 -6.46
CA VAL A 549 -31.15 0.29 -5.21
C VAL A 549 -30.30 -0.92 -5.54
N ALA A 550 -29.04 -0.91 -5.10
CA ALA A 550 -28.09 -1.98 -5.35
C ALA A 550 -27.11 -2.14 -4.20
N GLN A 551 -26.72 -3.39 -3.94
CA GLN A 551 -25.53 -3.70 -3.14
C GLN A 551 -24.39 -4.14 -4.05
N TYR A 552 -24.70 -4.90 -5.10
CA TYR A 552 -23.73 -5.36 -6.09
C TYR A 552 -23.95 -4.64 -7.41
N VAL A 553 -22.87 -4.14 -8.00
CA VAL A 553 -22.88 -3.50 -9.32
C VAL A 553 -21.90 -4.23 -10.23
N ARG A 554 -22.34 -4.59 -11.45
CA ARG A 554 -21.52 -5.20 -12.48
C ARG A 554 -21.46 -4.34 -13.73
N LEU A 555 -20.27 -4.23 -14.30
CA LEU A 555 -20.03 -3.58 -15.58
C LEU A 555 -19.61 -4.63 -16.60
N TYR A 556 -20.32 -4.66 -17.73
CA TYR A 556 -20.13 -5.61 -18.83
C TYR A 556 -19.59 -4.88 -20.07
N PRO A 557 -18.31 -5.04 -20.41
CA PRO A 557 -17.74 -4.44 -21.62
C PRO A 557 -18.34 -5.01 -22.90
N GLU A 558 -18.71 -4.12 -23.83
CA GLU A 558 -19.33 -4.45 -25.12
C GLU A 558 -18.44 -4.07 -26.31
N ARG A 559 -17.69 -2.96 -26.17
CA ARG A 559 -16.69 -2.52 -27.15
C ARG A 559 -15.50 -1.92 -26.44
N TRP A 560 -14.31 -2.10 -26.99
CA TRP A 560 -13.06 -1.64 -26.39
C TRP A 560 -12.07 -1.14 -27.46
N SER A 561 -10.92 -0.65 -27.00
CA SER A 561 -9.79 -0.26 -27.83
C SER A 561 -9.12 -1.46 -28.53
N PRO A 562 -8.32 -1.28 -29.59
CA PRO A 562 -7.59 -2.38 -30.22
C PRO A 562 -6.71 -3.21 -29.27
N ALA A 563 -6.24 -2.61 -28.18
CA ALA A 563 -5.42 -3.26 -27.14
C ALA A 563 -6.20 -4.21 -26.22
N GLY A 564 -7.52 -4.34 -26.37
CA GLY A 564 -8.37 -5.17 -25.50
C GLY A 564 -9.13 -4.37 -24.43
N ILE A 565 -9.66 -5.10 -23.45
CA ILE A 565 -10.37 -4.56 -22.29
C ILE A 565 -9.35 -4.16 -21.24
N GLY A 566 -9.42 -2.90 -20.82
CA GLY A 566 -8.71 -2.37 -19.65
C GLY A 566 -9.65 -1.42 -18.93
N MET A 567 -9.89 -1.66 -17.64
CA MET A 567 -10.87 -0.86 -16.91
C MET A 567 -10.45 -0.61 -15.46
N ARG A 568 -10.66 0.63 -15.03
CA ARG A 568 -10.72 1.07 -13.64
C ARG A 568 -12.09 1.72 -13.41
N VAL A 569 -12.62 1.61 -12.20
CA VAL A 569 -14.00 2.04 -11.91
C VAL A 569 -14.12 2.71 -10.54
N GLU A 570 -15.11 3.59 -10.43
CA GLU A 570 -15.67 4.09 -9.18
C GLU A 570 -17.21 4.08 -9.30
N ILE A 571 -17.90 3.82 -8.19
CA ILE A 571 -19.35 3.83 -8.11
C ILE A 571 -19.80 5.10 -7.39
N LEU A 572 -20.87 5.71 -7.89
CA LEU A 572 -21.48 6.91 -7.32
C LEU A 572 -22.86 6.60 -6.77
N GLY A 573 -23.12 7.08 -5.56
CA GLY A 573 -24.39 6.83 -4.89
C GLY A 573 -24.52 7.59 -3.58
N CYS A 574 -25.49 7.16 -2.78
CA CYS A 574 -25.73 7.65 -1.43
C CYS A 574 -26.45 6.59 -0.59
N ASP A 575 -26.56 6.87 0.71
CA ASP A 575 -27.35 6.05 1.62
C ASP A 575 -28.85 6.09 1.29
N LEU A 576 -29.55 4.99 1.59
CA LEU A 576 -30.99 4.90 1.38
C LEU A 576 -31.73 5.91 2.29
N PRO A 577 -32.68 6.71 1.75
CA PRO A 577 -33.44 7.67 2.54
C PRO A 577 -34.35 6.92 3.53
N GLY A 578 -33.98 6.90 4.81
CA GLY A 578 -34.77 6.25 5.85
C GLY A 578 -34.05 5.85 7.14
N ARG A 579 -32.73 6.09 7.28
CA ARG A 579 -31.97 5.73 8.49
C ARG A 579 -31.34 6.93 9.21
N THR A 580 -32.06 8.05 9.29
CA THR A 580 -31.83 9.04 10.36
C THR A 580 -32.52 8.53 11.62
N LEU A 581 -31.79 7.79 12.45
CA LEU A 581 -32.24 7.49 13.82
C LEU A 581 -32.21 8.79 14.64
N LEU A 582 -33.31 9.55 14.61
CA LEU A 582 -33.61 10.47 15.69
C LEU A 582 -33.91 9.63 16.95
N PRO A 583 -33.34 9.97 18.12
CA PRO A 583 -33.63 9.23 19.36
C PRO A 583 -35.04 9.62 19.83
N ASP A 584 -36.05 8.84 19.43
CA ASP A 584 -37.40 9.06 19.92
C ASP A 584 -37.53 8.59 21.37
N ARG A 585 -37.97 9.54 22.20
CA ARG A 585 -38.04 9.45 23.64
C ARG A 585 -39.47 9.04 24.00
N SER A 586 -39.82 7.77 23.79
CA SER A 586 -41.12 7.24 24.20
C SER A 586 -40.99 6.13 25.23
N LEU A 587 -41.68 6.34 26.36
CA LEU A 587 -41.71 5.51 27.55
C LEU A 587 -42.07 4.05 27.25
N CYS A 588 -41.24 3.11 27.71
CA CYS A 588 -41.62 1.71 27.86
C CYS A 588 -41.90 1.40 29.34
N THR A 589 -43.15 1.09 29.65
CA THR A 589 -43.57 0.40 30.87
C THR A 589 -43.04 -1.05 30.88
N PRO A 590 -42.66 -1.61 32.05
CA PRO A 590 -42.05 -2.93 32.11
C PRO A 590 -43.11 -4.03 32.13
N SER A 591 -43.12 -4.88 31.09
CA SER A 591 -43.70 -6.22 31.19
C SER A 591 -42.58 -7.20 31.51
N ALA A 592 -42.82 -8.01 32.54
CA ALA A 592 -41.88 -8.91 33.19
C ALA A 592 -41.08 -9.81 32.23
N ARG A 593 -39.74 -9.68 32.26
CA ARG A 593 -38.81 -10.68 31.73
C ARG A 593 -38.51 -11.72 32.81
N ARG A 594 -38.57 -13.00 32.42
CA ARG A 594 -37.92 -14.11 33.14
C ARG A 594 -36.41 -13.87 33.18
N PRO A 595 -35.70 -14.34 34.22
CA PRO A 595 -34.25 -14.19 34.29
C PRO A 595 -33.60 -15.13 33.27
N ALA A 596 -33.02 -14.57 32.21
CA ALA A 596 -32.03 -15.24 31.40
C ALA A 596 -30.65 -14.75 31.86
N THR A 597 -29.82 -15.73 32.18
CA THR A 597 -28.45 -15.60 32.69
C THR A 597 -27.60 -14.64 31.87
N ALA A 598 -26.89 -13.75 32.57
CA ALA A 598 -25.78 -12.99 32.02
C ALA A 598 -24.73 -13.95 31.42
N PRO A 599 -23.97 -13.55 30.38
CA PRO A 599 -22.82 -14.33 29.93
C PRO A 599 -21.84 -14.50 31.10
N PRO A 600 -21.29 -15.70 31.32
CA PRO A 600 -20.25 -15.90 32.30
C PRO A 600 -19.00 -15.09 31.90
N SER A 601 -18.22 -14.76 32.92
CA SER A 601 -16.97 -14.00 32.98
C SER A 601 -16.10 -13.83 31.72
N ASP A 602 -15.35 -12.73 31.71
CA ASP A 602 -14.18 -12.31 30.90
C ASP A 602 -13.02 -13.34 30.78
N SER A 603 -13.30 -14.64 30.89
CA SER A 603 -12.33 -15.74 30.86
C SER A 603 -12.42 -16.51 29.55
N ALA A 604 -11.29 -16.67 28.85
CA ALA A 604 -11.17 -17.51 27.65
C ALA A 604 -11.55 -18.97 27.95
N CYS A 605 -12.23 -19.63 27.00
CA CYS A 605 -12.50 -21.06 27.08
C CYS A 605 -11.29 -21.85 26.56
N ASP A 606 -10.57 -22.47 27.48
CA ASP A 606 -9.34 -23.27 27.29
C ASP A 606 -9.61 -24.78 27.17
N PHE A 607 -10.88 -25.20 27.22
CA PHE A 607 -11.33 -26.60 27.10
C PHE A 607 -10.80 -27.61 28.16
N ASP A 608 -9.95 -27.17 29.09
CA ASP A 608 -9.26 -27.98 30.10
C ASP A 608 -10.18 -28.80 31.02
N ARG A 609 -11.44 -28.38 31.20
CA ARG A 609 -12.40 -29.02 32.13
C ARG A 609 -13.71 -29.43 31.47
N ASP A 610 -14.24 -28.60 30.56
CA ASP A 610 -15.46 -28.85 29.79
C ASP A 610 -15.51 -27.97 28.51
N LEU A 611 -16.61 -28.02 27.75
CA LEU A 611 -16.78 -27.20 26.55
C LEU A 611 -17.15 -25.73 26.82
N CYS A 612 -17.07 -25.23 28.06
CA CYS A 612 -17.42 -23.88 28.49
C CYS A 612 -18.77 -23.36 27.95
N GLY A 613 -19.79 -24.24 27.87
CA GLY A 613 -21.11 -23.92 27.34
C GLY A 613 -21.25 -23.99 25.81
N TRP A 614 -20.17 -24.27 25.07
CA TRP A 614 -20.24 -24.65 23.67
C TRP A 614 -20.84 -26.05 23.53
N THR A 615 -21.59 -26.26 22.45
CA THR A 615 -22.29 -27.52 22.19
C THR A 615 -22.03 -27.98 20.77
N HIS A 616 -21.86 -29.28 20.54
CA HIS A 616 -21.78 -29.79 19.18
C HIS A 616 -23.13 -29.65 18.46
N ASP A 617 -23.10 -29.36 17.16
CA ASP A 617 -24.33 -29.34 16.37
C ASP A 617 -24.86 -30.77 16.20
N PRO A 618 -26.08 -31.11 16.68
CA PRO A 618 -26.63 -32.45 16.56
C PRO A 618 -26.90 -32.87 15.10
N ASN A 619 -26.90 -31.93 14.15
CA ASN A 619 -27.09 -32.21 12.73
C ASN A 619 -25.77 -32.37 11.96
N ALA A 620 -24.62 -32.18 12.61
CA ALA A 620 -23.32 -32.35 11.96
C ALA A 620 -22.97 -33.83 11.79
N PRO A 621 -22.38 -34.24 10.65
CA PRO A 621 -21.96 -35.61 10.41
C PRO A 621 -20.78 -36.03 11.29
N LEU A 622 -20.02 -35.06 11.83
CA LEU A 622 -18.86 -35.30 12.67
C LEU A 622 -18.86 -34.39 13.92
N LEU A 623 -18.24 -34.86 14.98
CA LEU A 623 -18.05 -34.14 16.24
C LEU A 623 -16.58 -33.78 16.42
N TRP A 624 -16.30 -32.62 17.02
CA TRP A 624 -14.96 -32.27 17.49
C TRP A 624 -14.58 -33.19 18.65
N SER A 625 -13.36 -33.73 18.64
CA SER A 625 -12.90 -34.63 19.70
C SER A 625 -12.10 -33.83 20.74
N LEU A 626 -12.35 -34.06 22.02
CA LEU A 626 -11.58 -33.44 23.10
C LEU A 626 -10.30 -34.25 23.35
N HIS A 627 -9.16 -33.56 23.49
CA HIS A 627 -7.91 -34.21 23.84
C HIS A 627 -8.01 -34.88 25.22
N SER A 628 -7.32 -36.01 25.42
CA SER A 628 -7.48 -36.88 26.61
C SER A 628 -7.15 -36.22 27.95
N HIS A 629 -6.50 -35.04 27.93
CA HIS A 629 -6.19 -34.24 29.11
C HIS A 629 -7.00 -32.93 29.25
N GLY A 630 -7.85 -32.60 28.27
CA GLY A 630 -8.68 -31.38 28.26
C GLY A 630 -8.12 -30.25 27.39
N ASP A 631 -6.84 -30.30 27.03
CA ASP A 631 -6.10 -29.11 26.58
C ASP A 631 -6.54 -28.46 25.24
N TYR A 632 -7.26 -29.16 24.35
CA TYR A 632 -7.73 -28.60 23.07
C TYR A 632 -8.77 -29.51 22.39
N LEU A 633 -9.51 -28.94 21.43
CA LEU A 633 -10.36 -29.69 20.51
C LEU A 633 -9.62 -30.03 19.22
N TYR A 634 -9.73 -31.27 18.78
CA TYR A 634 -9.01 -31.77 17.61
C TYR A 634 -9.89 -32.49 16.60
N LEU A 635 -9.43 -32.44 15.36
CA LEU A 635 -9.98 -33.10 14.19
C LEU A 635 -8.85 -33.65 13.33
N ASP A 636 -8.80 -34.96 13.12
CA ASP A 636 -7.78 -35.60 12.30
C ASP A 636 -8.30 -35.98 10.90
N ALA A 637 -7.43 -35.83 9.91
CA ALA A 637 -7.72 -36.20 8.53
C ALA A 637 -7.61 -37.72 8.34
N GLY A 638 -8.59 -38.28 7.64
CA GLY A 638 -8.61 -39.68 7.25
C GLY A 638 -9.78 -40.00 6.33
N LEU A 639 -9.83 -41.24 5.84
CA LEU A 639 -10.85 -41.72 4.88
C LEU A 639 -12.30 -41.60 5.39
N LYS A 640 -12.51 -41.43 6.70
CA LYS A 640 -13.84 -41.27 7.31
C LYS A 640 -14.22 -39.81 7.53
N THR A 641 -13.25 -38.89 7.54
CA THR A 641 -13.45 -37.45 7.79
C THR A 641 -13.39 -36.61 6.51
N GLU A 642 -13.09 -37.24 5.37
CA GLU A 642 -13.12 -36.60 4.05
C GLU A 642 -14.51 -36.05 3.70
N GLN A 643 -14.57 -34.75 3.38
CA GLN A 643 -15.80 -34.00 3.07
C GLN A 643 -16.88 -34.01 4.16
N GLN A 644 -16.56 -34.46 5.38
CA GLN A 644 -17.47 -34.39 6.52
C GLN A 644 -17.15 -33.17 7.39
N GLN A 645 -18.19 -32.46 7.81
CA GLN A 645 -18.06 -31.23 8.60
C GLN A 645 -18.22 -31.51 10.10
N ALA A 646 -17.27 -31.03 10.90
CA ALA A 646 -17.37 -30.95 12.34
C ALA A 646 -17.80 -29.54 12.75
N ARG A 647 -18.86 -29.43 13.56
CA ARG A 647 -19.46 -28.12 13.92
C ARG A 647 -19.59 -27.96 15.44
N LEU A 648 -19.15 -26.82 15.95
CA LEU A 648 -19.24 -26.44 17.35
C LEU A 648 -20.02 -25.11 17.46
N LEU A 649 -21.07 -25.08 18.27
CA LEU A 649 -22.00 -23.96 18.44
C LEU A 649 -21.73 -23.25 19.77
N SER A 650 -21.68 -21.92 19.75
CA SER A 650 -21.57 -21.10 20.97
C SER A 650 -22.89 -21.00 21.73
N PRO A 651 -22.87 -20.60 23.01
CA PRO A 651 -24.05 -20.06 23.68
C PRO A 651 -24.68 -18.92 22.86
N ALA A 652 -26.00 -18.72 23.02
CA ALA A 652 -26.71 -17.65 22.33
C ALA A 652 -26.25 -16.27 22.82
N VAL A 653 -25.78 -15.44 21.90
CA VAL A 653 -25.42 -14.05 22.12
C VAL A 653 -26.68 -13.21 21.95
N ALA A 654 -27.02 -12.41 22.96
CA ALA A 654 -28.25 -11.63 22.96
C ALA A 654 -28.25 -10.53 21.90
N ALA A 655 -29.44 -10.21 21.37
CA ALA A 655 -29.68 -9.08 20.49
C ALA A 655 -29.07 -7.77 21.05
N ASP A 656 -28.54 -6.96 20.15
CA ASP A 656 -27.85 -5.69 20.41
C ASP A 656 -26.52 -5.79 21.17
N THR A 657 -26.01 -6.99 21.42
CA THR A 657 -24.67 -7.19 21.99
C THR A 657 -23.62 -7.04 20.88
N GLY A 658 -22.67 -6.12 21.06
CA GLY A 658 -21.51 -5.94 20.18
C GLY A 658 -21.30 -4.52 19.63
N PRO A 659 -20.26 -4.31 18.79
CA PRO A 659 -19.40 -5.35 18.19
C PRO A 659 -18.51 -6.07 19.22
N LEU A 660 -18.38 -7.39 19.08
CA LEU A 660 -17.52 -8.22 19.95
C LEU A 660 -16.31 -8.70 19.16
N CYS A 661 -15.16 -8.86 19.81
CA CYS A 661 -14.00 -9.51 19.22
C CYS A 661 -14.01 -10.99 19.61
N LEU A 662 -14.01 -11.87 18.60
CA LEU A 662 -13.77 -13.30 18.79
C LEU A 662 -12.30 -13.59 18.51
N SER A 663 -11.59 -14.11 19.51
CA SER A 663 -10.22 -14.62 19.38
C SER A 663 -10.18 -16.11 19.72
N PHE A 664 -9.32 -16.86 19.03
CA PHE A 664 -9.11 -18.28 19.30
C PHE A 664 -7.72 -18.73 18.81
N SER A 665 -7.13 -19.72 19.45
CA SER A 665 -5.91 -20.38 19.00
C SER A 665 -6.27 -21.53 18.05
N TYR A 666 -5.48 -21.72 17.00
CA TYR A 666 -5.65 -22.82 16.07
C TYR A 666 -4.30 -23.37 15.58
N GLN A 667 -4.31 -24.64 15.21
CA GLN A 667 -3.23 -25.29 14.47
C GLN A 667 -3.84 -26.09 13.32
N LEU A 668 -3.38 -25.83 12.10
CA LEU A 668 -3.91 -26.49 10.91
C LEU A 668 -2.74 -26.91 10.03
N TRP A 669 -2.49 -28.22 9.97
CA TRP A 669 -1.31 -28.78 9.33
C TRP A 669 -1.63 -30.06 8.55
N GLY A 670 -0.98 -30.22 7.39
CA GLY A 670 -1.00 -31.44 6.61
C GLY A 670 -1.51 -31.30 5.17
N GLU A 671 -1.34 -32.37 4.39
CA GLU A 671 -1.60 -32.44 2.95
C GLU A 671 -3.10 -32.65 2.62
N ALA A 672 -3.95 -32.77 3.65
CA ALA A 672 -5.38 -33.05 3.55
C ALA A 672 -6.26 -31.86 3.14
N GLN A 673 -5.66 -30.69 2.90
CA GLN A 673 -6.36 -29.42 2.61
C GLN A 673 -7.46 -29.15 3.64
N GLY A 674 -7.04 -28.86 4.87
CA GLY A 674 -7.95 -28.52 5.96
C GLY A 674 -8.58 -27.14 5.78
N HIS A 675 -9.85 -27.02 6.14
CA HIS A 675 -10.57 -25.76 6.22
C HIS A 675 -11.14 -25.56 7.62
N LEU A 676 -10.86 -24.40 8.20
CA LEU A 676 -11.47 -23.93 9.44
C LEU A 676 -12.25 -22.64 9.14
N ARG A 677 -13.52 -22.60 9.54
CA ARG A 677 -14.42 -21.46 9.30
C ARG A 677 -15.11 -21.06 10.59
N VAL A 678 -15.33 -19.76 10.71
CA VAL A 678 -16.21 -19.18 11.72
C VAL A 678 -17.43 -18.63 11.02
N LEU A 679 -18.61 -19.10 11.41
CA LEU A 679 -19.89 -18.64 10.90
C LEU A 679 -20.71 -18.00 12.01
N LEU A 680 -21.62 -17.10 11.64
CA LEU A 680 -22.65 -16.56 12.50
C LEU A 680 -23.99 -17.14 12.06
N ARG A 681 -24.70 -17.77 13.00
CA ARG A 681 -25.98 -18.42 12.83
C ARG A 681 -27.07 -17.60 13.52
N ASP A 682 -28.09 -17.20 12.78
CA ASP A 682 -29.21 -16.45 13.32
C ASP A 682 -30.27 -17.37 13.99
N ALA A 683 -31.28 -16.77 14.62
CA ALA A 683 -32.38 -17.51 15.25
C ALA A 683 -33.24 -18.35 14.28
N HIS A 684 -33.19 -18.09 12.97
CA HIS A 684 -33.89 -18.87 11.94
C HIS A 684 -33.01 -19.97 11.33
N GLY A 685 -31.75 -20.06 11.73
CA GLY A 685 -30.77 -21.03 11.23
C GLY A 685 -30.08 -20.60 9.93
N GLU A 686 -30.18 -19.34 9.53
CA GLU A 686 -29.38 -18.78 8.43
C GLU A 686 -27.95 -18.52 8.92
N GLU A 687 -26.96 -18.87 8.08
CA GLU A 687 -25.56 -18.87 8.45
C GLU A 687 -24.73 -18.00 7.52
N THR A 688 -23.97 -17.07 8.08
CA THR A 688 -23.06 -16.16 7.37
C THR A 688 -21.61 -16.44 7.75
N VAL A 689 -20.73 -16.69 6.79
CA VAL A 689 -19.30 -16.92 7.06
C VAL A 689 -18.63 -15.59 7.43
N LEU A 690 -18.00 -15.53 8.60
CA LEU A 690 -17.27 -14.35 9.08
C LEU A 690 -15.75 -14.48 8.92
N TRP A 691 -15.23 -15.70 8.95
CA TRP A 691 -13.80 -15.96 8.85
C TRP A 691 -13.56 -17.32 8.20
N THR A 692 -12.52 -17.44 7.37
CA THR A 692 -12.13 -18.71 6.75
C THR A 692 -10.62 -18.82 6.68
N LEU A 693 -10.13 -20.00 6.98
CA LEU A 693 -8.76 -20.44 6.80
C LEU A 693 -8.74 -21.67 5.90
N ARG A 694 -7.71 -21.77 5.05
CA ARG A 694 -7.54 -22.82 4.05
C ARG A 694 -6.09 -23.26 4.00
N ASP A 695 -5.91 -24.55 3.71
CA ASP A 695 -4.60 -25.17 3.42
C ASP A 695 -3.60 -25.09 4.58
N ASP A 696 -2.47 -25.78 4.43
CA ASP A 696 -1.44 -25.93 5.48
C ASP A 696 -0.91 -24.58 6.01
N GLN A 697 -1.00 -24.37 7.32
CA GLN A 697 -0.48 -23.19 8.03
C GLN A 697 0.80 -23.49 8.83
N GLY A 698 1.33 -24.71 8.71
CA GLY A 698 2.51 -25.18 9.43
C GLY A 698 2.20 -25.72 10.84
N PRO A 699 3.19 -26.32 11.51
CA PRO A 699 3.01 -27.06 12.75
C PRO A 699 3.06 -26.17 14.01
N VAL A 700 2.71 -24.89 13.91
CA VAL A 700 2.79 -23.92 15.03
C VAL A 700 1.40 -23.39 15.35
N TRP A 701 1.08 -23.27 16.64
CA TRP A 701 -0.14 -22.61 17.10
C TRP A 701 -0.17 -21.14 16.67
N ARG A 702 -1.28 -20.72 16.10
CA ARG A 702 -1.51 -19.33 15.65
C ARG A 702 -2.83 -18.84 16.20
N GLU A 703 -3.00 -17.52 16.24
CA GLU A 703 -4.23 -16.90 16.73
C GLU A 703 -5.11 -16.44 15.56
N GLY A 704 -6.38 -16.85 15.56
CA GLY A 704 -7.44 -16.35 14.68
C GLY A 704 -8.24 -15.28 15.39
N ARG A 705 -8.51 -14.16 14.70
CA ARG A 705 -9.35 -13.07 15.20
C ARG A 705 -10.41 -12.68 14.18
N THR A 706 -11.63 -12.45 14.63
CA THR A 706 -12.70 -11.91 13.80
C THR A 706 -13.66 -11.05 14.63
N ILE A 707 -14.36 -10.12 13.96
CA ILE A 707 -15.32 -9.22 14.61
C ILE A 707 -16.72 -9.81 14.44
N LEU A 708 -17.41 -10.03 15.55
CA LEU A 708 -18.82 -10.38 15.56
C LEU A 708 -19.64 -9.09 15.44
N PRO A 709 -20.38 -8.89 14.34
CA PRO A 709 -21.14 -7.66 14.12
C PRO A 709 -22.28 -7.56 15.14
N ARG A 710 -22.62 -6.32 15.52
CA ARG A 710 -23.82 -6.08 16.33
C ARG A 710 -25.07 -6.47 15.53
N SER A 711 -25.82 -7.44 16.04
CA SER A 711 -27.07 -7.92 15.44
C SER A 711 -28.29 -7.49 16.27
N PRO A 712 -29.40 -7.02 15.68
CA PRO A 712 -30.63 -6.72 16.39
C PRO A 712 -31.44 -7.97 16.80
N LYS A 713 -30.93 -9.17 16.48
CA LYS A 713 -31.51 -10.46 16.83
C LYS A 713 -30.47 -11.32 17.55
N ASP A 714 -30.92 -12.24 18.40
CA ASP A 714 -30.06 -13.23 19.03
C ASP A 714 -29.36 -14.08 17.96
N PHE A 715 -28.08 -14.38 18.17
CA PHE A 715 -27.26 -15.15 17.23
C PHE A 715 -26.30 -16.09 17.97
N GLN A 716 -25.79 -17.09 17.25
CA GLN A 716 -24.78 -18.03 17.72
C GLN A 716 -23.57 -18.01 16.79
N VAL A 717 -22.39 -18.26 17.33
CA VAL A 717 -21.15 -18.44 16.56
C VAL A 717 -20.96 -19.94 16.32
N VAL A 718 -20.54 -20.30 15.11
CA VAL A 718 -20.29 -21.69 14.71
C VAL A 718 -18.84 -21.83 14.26
N MET A 719 -18.08 -22.70 14.92
CA MET A 719 -16.76 -23.14 14.46
C MET A 719 -16.93 -24.41 13.62
N GLU A 720 -16.60 -24.33 12.33
CA GLU A 720 -16.73 -25.42 11.36
C GLU A 720 -15.35 -25.86 10.85
N GLY A 721 -15.03 -27.14 10.99
CA GLY A 721 -13.79 -27.75 10.49
C GLY A 721 -14.08 -28.93 9.56
N PHE A 722 -13.38 -29.01 8.42
CA PHE A 722 -13.45 -30.16 7.51
C PHE A 722 -12.20 -30.29 6.64
N PHE A 723 -12.01 -31.48 6.05
CA PHE A 723 -10.92 -31.76 5.10
C PHE A 723 -11.47 -32.04 3.70
N VAL A 724 -10.78 -31.55 2.67
CA VAL A 724 -11.12 -31.85 1.27
C VAL A 724 -10.68 -33.26 0.88
N HIS A 725 -9.56 -33.74 1.44
CA HIS A 725 -8.98 -35.04 1.13
C HIS A 725 -8.71 -35.86 2.39
N GLY A 726 -8.92 -37.18 2.33
CA GLY A 726 -8.65 -38.10 3.45
C GLY A 726 -7.17 -38.48 3.66
N THR A 727 -6.22 -37.61 3.30
CA THR A 727 -4.77 -37.81 3.48
C THR A 727 -4.33 -37.39 4.89
N ARG A 728 -3.03 -37.19 5.17
CA ARG A 728 -2.56 -36.87 6.53
C ARG A 728 -2.73 -35.38 6.84
N GLY A 729 -3.26 -35.06 8.03
CA GLY A 729 -3.37 -33.70 8.54
C GLY A 729 -4.26 -33.61 9.79
N HIS A 730 -4.26 -32.45 10.44
CA HIS A 730 -5.09 -32.18 11.62
C HIS A 730 -5.55 -30.71 11.67
N ILE A 731 -6.67 -30.48 12.35
CA ILE A 731 -7.17 -29.16 12.75
C ILE A 731 -7.39 -29.18 14.25
N TRP A 732 -6.65 -28.36 14.98
CA TRP A 732 -6.79 -28.19 16.42
C TRP A 732 -7.24 -26.75 16.72
N ILE A 733 -8.12 -26.59 17.69
CA ILE A 733 -8.62 -25.29 18.16
C ILE A 733 -8.62 -25.25 19.69
N ASP A 734 -8.30 -24.08 20.23
CA ASP A 734 -8.18 -23.85 21.66
C ASP A 734 -8.39 -22.35 22.01
N ASN A 735 -8.50 -21.99 23.30
CA ASN A 735 -8.55 -20.63 23.84
C ASN A 735 -9.58 -19.71 23.16
N ILE A 736 -10.82 -20.19 23.00
CA ILE A 736 -11.88 -19.39 22.36
C ILE A 736 -12.43 -18.35 23.33
N HIS A 737 -12.38 -17.09 22.93
CA HIS A 737 -12.79 -15.96 23.76
C HIS A 737 -13.61 -14.93 22.99
N MET A 738 -14.65 -14.39 23.62
CA MET A 738 -15.53 -13.35 23.08
C MET A 738 -15.55 -12.14 24.01
N SER A 739 -14.84 -11.06 23.67
CA SER A 739 -14.79 -9.85 24.51
C SER A 739 -15.58 -8.68 23.93
N SER A 740 -16.16 -7.87 24.83
CA SER A 740 -16.79 -6.58 24.51
C SER A 740 -15.84 -5.40 24.65
N SER A 741 -14.72 -5.61 25.34
CA SER A 741 -13.63 -4.67 25.47
C SER A 741 -12.68 -4.81 24.27
N LEU A 742 -12.52 -3.72 23.52
CA LEU A 742 -11.30 -3.49 22.72
C LEU A 742 -10.15 -3.01 23.62
N GLN A 743 -10.12 -3.48 24.89
CA GLN A 743 -9.01 -3.25 25.82
C GLN A 743 -8.16 -4.50 25.84
N PHE A 744 -6.87 -4.32 25.52
CA PHE A 744 -5.85 -5.32 25.71
C PHE A 744 -5.69 -5.59 27.22
N PRO A 745 -5.87 -6.83 27.71
CA PRO A 745 -5.47 -7.17 29.06
C PRO A 745 -3.95 -7.37 29.08
N GLU A 746 -3.29 -6.65 29.98
CA GLU A 746 -1.92 -6.89 30.44
C GLU A 746 -1.76 -8.34 30.89
N TRP A 747 -0.66 -8.98 30.50
CA TRP A 747 -0.34 -10.35 30.87
C TRP A 747 0.11 -10.42 32.33
N SER A 748 -0.78 -10.84 33.23
CA SER A 748 -0.37 -11.29 34.57
C SER A 748 0.13 -12.73 34.50
N THR A 749 1.39 -12.92 34.88
CA THR A 749 2.14 -14.16 34.99
C THR A 749 1.48 -15.22 35.88
N ALA A 750 1.36 -16.45 35.38
CA ALA A 750 1.42 -17.68 36.19
C ALA A 750 2.29 -18.73 35.47
N SER A 751 3.28 -19.23 36.19
CA SER A 751 4.33 -20.19 35.80
C SER A 751 3.85 -21.65 35.71
N PRO A 752 4.62 -22.57 35.09
CA PRO A 752 4.13 -23.83 34.53
C PRO A 752 4.22 -25.02 35.50
N SER A 753 3.42 -26.07 35.26
CA SER A 753 3.57 -27.37 35.93
C SER A 753 3.66 -28.55 34.94
N SER A 754 4.86 -29.13 34.92
CA SER A 754 5.20 -30.56 34.81
C SER A 754 4.81 -31.38 33.57
N ASP A 755 5.80 -31.65 32.72
CA ASP A 755 5.87 -32.81 31.83
C ASP A 755 6.08 -34.14 32.60
N PRO A 756 5.50 -35.25 32.13
CA PRO A 756 6.01 -36.60 32.35
C PRO A 756 6.52 -37.27 31.04
N PRO A 757 7.23 -38.42 31.14
CA PRO A 757 8.45 -38.65 30.37
C PRO A 757 8.27 -39.48 29.10
N VAL A 758 9.05 -39.16 28.06
CA VAL A 758 9.24 -40.02 26.89
C VAL A 758 10.41 -40.98 27.11
N THR A 759 10.12 -42.27 27.22
CA THR A 759 11.09 -43.37 27.09
C THR A 759 11.45 -43.63 25.62
N ARG A 760 12.75 -43.78 25.37
CA ARG A 760 13.40 -44.02 24.07
C ARG A 760 13.26 -45.47 23.54
N VAL A 761 13.62 -45.58 22.25
CA VAL A 761 14.22 -46.71 21.47
C VAL A 761 13.23 -47.22 20.40
N SER A 762 13.54 -47.36 19.10
CA SER A 762 14.71 -47.10 18.25
C SER A 762 14.24 -47.34 16.80
N GLU A 763 14.62 -46.51 15.83
CA GLU A 763 14.70 -46.97 14.44
C GLU A 763 15.87 -46.30 13.72
N LYS A 764 16.68 -47.16 13.09
CA LYS A 764 17.96 -46.88 12.45
C LYS A 764 17.78 -46.34 11.05
N ASP A 765 18.69 -45.43 10.69
CA ASP A 765 19.30 -45.19 9.39
C ASP A 765 18.39 -45.05 8.16
N ASN A 766 18.43 -43.86 7.54
CA ASN A 766 18.79 -43.71 6.12
C ASN A 766 19.02 -42.24 5.75
N SER A 767 20.29 -41.87 5.65
CA SER A 767 20.75 -40.70 4.90
C SER A 767 20.85 -41.07 3.41
N TRP A 768 20.22 -40.30 2.54
CA TRP A 768 20.55 -40.27 1.11
C TRP A 768 20.47 -38.84 0.60
N LEU A 769 21.59 -38.11 0.63
CA LEU A 769 21.85 -36.99 -0.26
C LEU A 769 23.36 -36.91 -0.54
N TYR A 770 23.66 -36.66 -1.82
CA TYR A 770 24.96 -36.43 -2.48
C TYR A 770 25.60 -37.61 -3.22
N THR A 771 25.35 -37.63 -4.54
CA THR A 771 26.39 -37.91 -5.54
C THR A 771 26.23 -36.93 -6.70
N LEU A 772 26.95 -35.81 -6.66
CA LEU A 772 27.26 -35.03 -7.87
C LEU A 772 28.71 -35.34 -8.27
N ASP A 773 28.90 -35.62 -9.55
CA ASP A 773 30.16 -36.06 -10.14
C ASP A 773 31.22 -34.93 -10.08
N PRO A 774 32.42 -35.17 -9.50
CA PRO A 774 33.47 -34.14 -9.36
C PRO A 774 33.96 -33.54 -10.69
N ILE A 775 33.71 -34.21 -11.83
CA ILE A 775 34.02 -33.68 -13.17
C ILE A 775 33.06 -32.54 -13.56
N LEU A 776 31.80 -32.60 -13.13
CA LEU A 776 30.79 -31.58 -13.44
C LEU A 776 31.09 -30.27 -12.69
N VAL A 777 31.55 -30.37 -11.45
CA VAL A 777 31.93 -29.20 -10.62
C VAL A 777 33.15 -28.50 -11.22
N THR A 778 34.12 -29.23 -11.74
CA THR A 778 35.30 -28.62 -12.38
C THR A 778 34.97 -27.93 -13.70
N ILE A 779 34.02 -28.46 -14.48
CA ILE A 779 33.55 -27.81 -15.72
C ILE A 779 32.85 -26.48 -15.40
N ILE A 780 32.00 -26.44 -14.36
CA ILE A 780 31.26 -25.23 -13.94
C ILE A 780 32.24 -24.14 -13.45
N VAL A 781 33.27 -24.52 -12.68
CA VAL A 781 34.28 -23.58 -12.17
C VAL A 781 35.19 -23.05 -13.29
N MET A 782 35.57 -23.88 -14.25
CA MET A 782 36.42 -23.44 -15.38
C MET A 782 35.67 -22.57 -16.39
N SER A 783 34.38 -22.84 -16.62
CA SER A 783 33.56 -22.04 -17.54
C SER A 783 33.19 -20.67 -16.95
N SER A 784 32.97 -20.57 -15.64
CA SER A 784 32.78 -19.28 -14.96
C SER A 784 34.04 -18.42 -14.93
N LEU A 785 35.23 -19.02 -14.77
CA LEU A 785 36.50 -18.28 -14.83
C LEU A 785 36.80 -17.73 -16.24
N GLY A 786 36.44 -18.47 -17.30
CA GLY A 786 36.60 -18.04 -18.69
C GLY A 786 35.72 -16.85 -19.07
N VAL A 787 34.47 -16.82 -18.57
CA VAL A 787 33.55 -15.68 -18.78
C VAL A 787 34.06 -14.42 -18.07
N LEU A 788 34.62 -14.58 -16.88
CA LEU A 788 35.15 -13.46 -16.09
C LEU A 788 36.42 -12.86 -16.73
N LEU A 789 37.32 -13.70 -17.24
CA LEU A 789 38.50 -13.25 -18.00
C LEU A 789 38.12 -12.58 -19.34
N GLY A 790 37.08 -13.09 -20.01
CA GLY A 790 36.54 -12.48 -21.23
C GLY A 790 35.96 -11.09 -20.99
N ALA A 791 35.22 -10.90 -19.89
CA ALA A 791 34.65 -9.61 -19.51
C ALA A 791 35.73 -8.57 -19.14
N VAL A 792 36.80 -9.01 -18.46
CA VAL A 792 37.93 -8.13 -18.10
C VAL A 792 38.72 -7.71 -19.34
N CYS A 793 38.97 -8.61 -20.30
CA CYS A 793 39.63 -8.28 -21.56
C CYS A 793 38.77 -7.37 -22.46
N ALA A 794 37.45 -7.57 -22.51
CA ALA A 794 36.53 -6.70 -23.25
C ALA A 794 36.46 -5.30 -22.62
N GLY A 795 36.46 -5.21 -21.28
CA GLY A 795 36.52 -3.94 -20.55
C GLY A 795 37.82 -3.17 -20.79
N LEU A 796 38.96 -3.87 -20.80
CA LEU A 796 40.27 -3.27 -21.12
C LEU A 796 40.36 -2.80 -22.58
N LEU A 797 39.79 -3.54 -23.53
CA LEU A 797 39.71 -3.12 -24.93
C LEU A 797 38.83 -1.88 -25.11
N LEU A 798 37.66 -1.83 -24.46
CA LEU A 798 36.78 -0.66 -24.49
C LEU A 798 37.44 0.57 -23.87
N TYR A 799 38.15 0.41 -22.75
CA TYR A 799 38.91 1.47 -22.10
C TYR A 799 40.03 2.02 -23.00
N CYS A 800 40.77 1.14 -23.68
CA CYS A 800 41.79 1.53 -24.64
C CYS A 800 41.20 2.26 -25.86
N THR A 801 40.04 1.83 -26.38
CA THR A 801 39.37 2.50 -27.51
C THR A 801 38.78 3.87 -27.16
N CYS A 802 38.36 4.07 -25.90
CA CYS A 802 37.84 5.36 -25.43
C CYS A 802 38.96 6.37 -25.09
N SER A 803 40.17 5.93 -24.73
CA SER A 803 41.28 6.84 -24.39
C SER A 803 42.01 7.44 -25.61
N TYR A 804 41.79 6.91 -26.83
CA TYR A 804 42.60 7.27 -28.02
C TYR A 804 41.89 8.11 -29.10
N SER A 805 40.74 8.73 -28.80
CA SER A 805 40.00 9.55 -29.78
C SER A 805 39.85 11.02 -29.37
N GLY A 806 40.98 11.72 -29.26
CA GLY A 806 41.03 13.17 -29.46
C GLY A 806 41.56 13.50 -30.84
N LEU A 807 40.68 13.73 -31.84
CA LEU A 807 40.83 14.62 -33.02
C LEU A 807 39.81 14.30 -34.15
N SER A 808 38.77 15.16 -34.24
CA SER A 808 38.10 15.71 -35.43
C SER A 808 37.71 14.88 -36.69
N SER A 809 36.39 14.87 -36.94
CA SER A 809 35.64 15.12 -38.20
C SER A 809 35.32 14.01 -39.23
N ARG A 810 34.00 13.88 -39.51
CA ARG A 810 33.26 13.28 -40.67
C ARG A 810 33.46 11.74 -40.86
N SER A 811 32.49 10.91 -41.22
CA SER A 811 31.14 11.03 -41.77
C SER A 811 30.36 9.72 -41.46
N SER A 812 29.03 9.81 -41.45
CA SER A 812 28.11 8.68 -41.35
C SER A 812 28.23 7.71 -42.54
N THR A 813 27.94 6.42 -42.26
CA THR A 813 27.59 5.27 -43.13
C THR A 813 28.62 4.12 -43.18
N THR A 814 28.36 3.06 -42.41
CA THR A 814 28.47 1.61 -42.77
C THR A 814 28.48 0.75 -41.51
N LEU A 815 27.33 0.17 -41.12
CA LEU A 815 27.24 -1.12 -40.41
C LEU A 815 25.76 -1.51 -40.22
N GLU A 816 25.07 -1.74 -41.34
CA GLU A 816 24.02 -2.76 -41.41
C GLU A 816 24.66 -4.04 -41.93
N ASN A 817 24.14 -5.18 -41.46
CA ASN A 817 24.62 -6.56 -41.64
C ASN A 817 25.63 -7.01 -40.59
N TYR A 818 25.14 -7.70 -39.55
CA TYR A 818 25.47 -9.11 -39.28
C TYR A 818 24.46 -9.69 -38.27
N ASN A 819 23.58 -10.58 -38.77
CA ASN A 819 22.80 -11.53 -37.98
C ASN A 819 23.63 -12.79 -37.75
N PHE A 820 23.59 -13.37 -36.55
CA PHE A 820 23.91 -14.79 -36.36
C PHE A 820 22.96 -15.44 -35.34
N GLU A 821 22.19 -16.41 -35.83
CA GLU A 821 21.47 -17.43 -35.07
C GLU A 821 22.45 -18.48 -34.54
N LEU A 822 22.14 -19.07 -33.37
CA LEU A 822 22.84 -20.24 -32.85
C LEU A 822 21.81 -21.34 -32.55
N TYR A 823 21.89 -22.41 -33.34
CA TYR A 823 21.16 -23.66 -33.16
C TYR A 823 22.07 -24.73 -32.53
N ASP A 824 21.43 -25.58 -31.74
CA ASP A 824 21.98 -26.65 -30.90
C ASP A 824 22.49 -27.87 -31.69
N GLY A 825 23.39 -28.66 -31.09
CA GLY A 825 23.56 -30.07 -31.44
C GLY A 825 25.00 -30.59 -31.58
N LEU A 826 25.31 -31.67 -30.85
CA LEU A 826 26.38 -32.60 -31.20
C LEU A 826 25.94 -34.05 -30.93
N LYS A 827 25.85 -34.86 -32.00
CA LYS A 827 26.33 -36.25 -31.97
C LYS A 827 26.75 -36.75 -33.35
N HIS A 828 27.89 -37.44 -33.32
CA HIS A 828 28.44 -38.42 -34.25
C HIS A 828 29.32 -37.99 -35.45
N LYS A 829 30.62 -38.26 -35.25
CA LYS A 829 31.60 -38.99 -36.10
C LYS A 829 31.16 -39.28 -37.55
N VAL A 830 32.06 -39.02 -38.51
CA VAL A 830 32.85 -40.05 -39.26
C VAL A 830 33.74 -39.42 -40.36
N LYS A 831 35.00 -39.91 -40.39
CA LYS A 831 36.01 -40.02 -41.48
C LYS A 831 36.59 -38.78 -42.19
N LEU A 832 37.78 -38.44 -41.69
CA LEU A 832 39.07 -38.28 -42.41
C LEU A 832 39.08 -38.67 -43.91
N ASN A 833 39.57 -37.75 -44.76
CA ASN A 833 40.74 -38.02 -45.60
C ASN A 833 41.43 -36.75 -46.11
N GLN A 834 42.76 -36.70 -45.94
CA GLN A 834 43.82 -36.12 -46.79
C GLN A 834 43.70 -34.63 -47.23
N GLN A 835 44.72 -33.77 -47.19
CA GLN A 835 46.16 -33.94 -46.99
C GLN A 835 46.76 -32.55 -46.73
N ARG A 836 47.77 -32.55 -45.85
CA ARG A 836 48.73 -31.51 -45.48
C ARG A 836 49.11 -30.48 -46.57
N CYS A 837 49.17 -29.20 -46.18
CA CYS A 837 50.44 -28.47 -46.10
C CYS A 837 50.29 -27.19 -45.24
N CYS A 838 51.22 -27.02 -44.30
CA CYS A 838 51.40 -25.86 -43.43
C CYS A 838 51.77 -24.61 -44.26
N THR A 839 51.31 -23.40 -43.96
CA THR A 839 51.85 -22.37 -43.01
C THR A 839 51.02 -21.11 -43.34
N GLU A 840 50.55 -20.29 -42.40
CA GLU A 840 51.25 -19.16 -41.76
C GLU A 840 50.23 -18.40 -40.87
N ALA A 841 50.80 -17.74 -39.85
CA ALA A 841 50.24 -16.70 -38.96
C ALA A 841 49.20 -17.10 -37.90
#